data_AF-A0AAV6P4R0-F1
#
_entry.id   AF-A0AAV6P4R0-F1
#
_cell.length_a   1.000
_cell.length_b   1.000
_cell.length_c   1.000
_cell.angle_alpha   90.00
_cell.angle_beta   90.00
_cell.angle_gamma   90.00
#
_symmetry.space_group_name_H-M   'P 1'
#
loop_
_entity.id
_entity.type
_entity.pdbx_description
1 polymer ?
#
loop_
_entity_poly.entity_id
_entity_poly.type
_entity_poly.pdbx_seq_one_letter_code
_entity_poly.pdbx_strand_id
1 'polypeptide(L)'
;MEDVTELKAKEKKASPSRKMDYSSEEESDFSDSEINDYADKPYEQLRTGKLVVKTANGILRCPFCMGKKKQDYKYKDLLQHASGVSKGSKNRNARQKANHLALAKYLENELASEADQIRRPTPPAPISRDSEKELYVWPWMGVIVNISVGEDRKSVCDSGYWRQKFAKYRPLDVYTFWNEKESHAQAVVEFNNDWNGFVNATDFEKLFETNNHSKKNWKTKTNSSLEIYGWCARADDYNSNEPIGEFLRQRGKLRTVSDIVNEATQSRNTVVENLTHEIDLTNKNLDELQYKYNEKTMSLSRMLEEKDQLHHAFVEETRKTQRLARDNVRRILEEQEKLHQELETKKKKLDSWSKQLNKREALTELERQKHDEEKKKNDMRNNSLQLASLEQRRADENVLRLVEEQKREKEEALSKILQLEKQLDAKQKLEMEIQELKGKLQVMKHLEDQDDVGVQQKMKEMDDDLNQKVEDLNDLQELYRTLVAKERESNDELQDARKELITGLQDQSSNGRPNIGIKRMGDIDIKPFQNTCKQKFSPDEAMVQASTLCSLWQDSLTDPNWHPFKVVTIDGDSQENIDEDDEKLKGLKQEWGDEIYNAVVTALKEMNEYNPSGRYSVPELWNFKEGRKATLKEVPTIPHFQSLPKSPPSSSSSSSTSASAHRRMEASPIYCLPNDTFHQIFLSLPLRQIMICRCVCKLFDQIISSPFFIDLISIRPPLHLIALRPPHHHHSHERLSAAAANSSLHVYDPDQNQWLRFSLDFLPFRFPHPVASSLGLVYLWGDSPESPESNKSLVVCNPLTRQFRVLPQLGSAWSRHGSVLVDSANRVMVLTELAALYFSGSNQWSKFSSNLPSKPRSPVLVSNSVYALCDVGSPWRSQWKLFSCTITDLKSSQNWGRLERHEWGDVFDILKRPRLVRGTGNQILMVGGLKSSFSLTASCSTILILRLDLDTLEWDEAGRMPVQMFQCFQGSSKFKVFGGGDRICFSAKRMGMMALWDRCSGKAEWRWICGVPGYSDGLYRGFVFEARFTALLP
;
A
#
# COMPACT_ATOMS: atom_id res chain seq x y z
N MET A 1 -47.47 -15.78 -33.66
CA MET A 1 -46.73 -15.84 -32.38
C MET A 1 -47.06 -14.58 -31.60
N GLU A 2 -48.33 -14.31 -31.29
CA GLU A 2 -49.27 -15.06 -30.43
C GLU A 2 -49.19 -14.51 -28.97
N ASP A 3 -50.29 -14.15 -28.29
CA ASP A 3 -51.70 -14.28 -28.73
C ASP A 3 -52.73 -13.36 -28.04
N VAL A 4 -53.87 -13.17 -28.73
CA VAL A 4 -55.28 -13.22 -28.22
C VAL A 4 -55.56 -12.54 -26.85
N THR A 5 -56.05 -11.29 -26.78
CA THR A 5 -57.39 -10.69 -27.11
C THR A 5 -58.43 -10.65 -25.99
N GLU A 6 -58.98 -9.45 -25.78
CA GLU A 6 -60.39 -9.10 -25.52
C GLU A 6 -61.24 -9.74 -24.38
N LEU A 7 -61.72 -8.84 -23.51
CA LEU A 7 -63.12 -8.75 -23.01
C LEU A 7 -63.60 -9.84 -22.01
N LYS A 8 -64.74 -9.70 -21.28
CA LYS A 8 -65.87 -8.75 -21.36
C LYS A 8 -66.59 -8.64 -20.00
N ALA A 9 -67.24 -7.49 -19.75
CA ALA A 9 -68.44 -7.34 -18.89
C ALA A 9 -68.24 -7.58 -17.36
N LYS A 10 -69.09 -7.14 -16.41
CA LYS A 10 -70.27 -6.23 -16.31
C LYS A 10 -70.56 -6.01 -14.79
N GLU A 11 -71.35 -5.08 -14.25
CA GLU A 11 -72.21 -3.97 -14.72
C GLU A 11 -72.56 -3.05 -13.51
N LYS A 12 -73.32 -1.96 -13.72
CA LYS A 12 -74.18 -1.24 -12.73
C LYS A 12 -73.50 -0.38 -11.64
N LYS A 13 -74.07 0.76 -11.22
CA LYS A 13 -75.00 1.73 -11.86
C LYS A 13 -75.15 2.98 -10.94
N ALA A 14 -74.97 4.20 -11.46
CA ALA A 14 -75.66 5.42 -11.00
C ALA A 14 -75.38 6.61 -11.95
N SER A 15 -76.38 6.99 -12.75
CA SER A 15 -76.52 8.29 -13.44
C SER A 15 -77.55 9.15 -12.66
N PRO A 16 -78.00 10.36 -13.10
CA PRO A 16 -77.65 11.22 -14.25
C PRO A 16 -77.14 12.63 -13.84
N SER A 17 -76.56 13.46 -14.74
CA SER A 17 -77.22 14.47 -15.61
C SER A 17 -78.20 15.42 -14.87
N ARG A 18 -78.24 16.75 -15.10
CA ARG A 18 -77.85 17.52 -16.31
C ARG A 18 -77.55 19.00 -15.94
N LYS A 19 -76.64 19.65 -16.66
CA LYS A 19 -76.49 21.13 -16.76
C LYS A 19 -76.70 21.54 -18.22
N MET A 20 -77.38 22.66 -18.44
CA MET A 20 -77.28 23.56 -19.59
C MET A 20 -77.99 24.87 -19.20
N ASP A 21 -77.56 26.06 -19.62
CA ASP A 21 -76.18 26.50 -19.90
C ASP A 21 -76.17 28.04 -19.86
N TYR A 22 -75.06 28.69 -19.51
CA TYR A 22 -74.80 30.10 -19.89
C TYR A 22 -73.36 30.55 -19.61
N SER A 23 -72.66 30.97 -20.67
CA SER A 23 -71.39 31.70 -20.69
C SER A 23 -70.17 31.01 -20.02
N SER A 24 -69.43 30.25 -20.83
CA SER A 24 -68.09 29.75 -20.50
C SER A 24 -67.01 30.77 -20.88
N GLU A 25 -66.38 31.38 -19.87
CA GLU A 25 -64.98 31.85 -19.98
C GLU A 25 -64.15 31.04 -18.98
N GLU A 26 -63.23 30.25 -19.52
CA GLU A 26 -62.21 29.36 -18.92
C GLU A 26 -62.13 29.31 -17.38
N GLU A 27 -62.66 28.22 -16.78
CA GLU A 27 -62.38 27.85 -15.38
C GLU A 27 -60.94 27.28 -15.26
N SER A 28 -59.96 28.17 -15.09
CA SER A 28 -58.67 27.82 -14.48
C SER A 28 -58.84 27.59 -12.97
N ASP A 29 -58.23 26.54 -12.40
CA ASP A 29 -58.31 26.22 -10.97
C ASP A 29 -57.72 27.34 -10.08
N PHE A 30 -58.60 28.21 -9.58
CA PHE A 30 -58.22 29.38 -8.78
C PHE A 30 -57.70 28.98 -7.40
N SER A 31 -56.41 29.26 -7.14
CA SER A 31 -55.70 28.79 -5.96
C SER A 31 -56.05 29.58 -4.69
N ASP A 32 -56.01 28.92 -3.53
CA ASP A 32 -56.12 29.59 -2.21
C ASP A 32 -54.97 30.61 -1.98
N SER A 33 -53.88 30.55 -2.75
CA SER A 33 -52.77 31.52 -2.71
C SER A 33 -53.09 32.87 -3.39
N GLU A 34 -54.04 32.91 -4.31
CA GLU A 34 -54.32 34.09 -5.18
C GLU A 34 -55.48 34.95 -4.65
N ILE A 35 -55.99 34.62 -3.46
CA ILE A 35 -57.18 35.24 -2.84
C ILE A 35 -57.03 36.74 -2.59
N ASN A 36 -55.83 37.22 -2.28
CA ASN A 36 -55.59 38.65 -2.01
C ASN A 36 -55.72 39.47 -3.29
N ASP A 37 -54.97 39.12 -4.32
CA ASP A 37 -54.89 39.84 -5.59
C ASP A 37 -56.26 39.87 -6.29
N TYR A 38 -57.01 38.78 -6.20
CA TYR A 38 -58.37 38.69 -6.74
C TYR A 38 -59.44 39.39 -5.88
N ALA A 39 -59.11 39.84 -4.66
CA ALA A 39 -60.01 40.63 -3.82
C ALA A 39 -60.03 42.13 -4.18
N ASP A 40 -59.03 42.64 -4.88
CA ASP A 40 -58.93 44.08 -5.16
C ASP A 40 -59.92 44.52 -6.26
N LYS A 41 -60.18 43.66 -7.26
CA LYS A 41 -61.21 43.90 -8.29
C LYS A 41 -62.64 44.04 -7.71
N PRO A 42 -63.12 43.18 -6.79
CA PRO A 42 -64.38 43.42 -6.08
C PRO A 42 -64.29 44.55 -5.04
N TYR A 43 -63.12 44.83 -4.42
CA TYR A 43 -62.95 45.99 -3.53
C TYR A 43 -63.22 47.31 -4.26
N GLU A 44 -62.63 47.50 -5.45
CA GLU A 44 -62.90 48.67 -6.27
C GLU A 44 -64.36 48.75 -6.75
N GLN A 45 -65.03 47.62 -6.96
CA GLN A 45 -66.47 47.63 -7.31
C GLN A 45 -67.36 48.02 -6.13
N LEU A 46 -66.93 47.80 -4.89
CA LEU A 46 -67.60 48.32 -3.69
C LEU A 46 -67.32 49.83 -3.54
N ARG A 47 -66.04 50.24 -3.66
CA ARG A 47 -65.59 51.64 -3.53
C ARG A 47 -66.16 52.57 -4.60
N THR A 48 -66.34 52.08 -5.83
CA THR A 48 -67.01 52.81 -6.93
C THR A 48 -68.55 52.76 -6.87
N GLY A 49 -69.14 52.16 -5.82
CA GLY A 49 -70.59 52.06 -5.63
C GLY A 49 -71.31 51.08 -6.57
N LYS A 50 -70.57 50.37 -7.45
CA LYS A 50 -71.11 49.40 -8.41
C LYS A 50 -71.70 48.15 -7.73
N LEU A 51 -71.22 47.82 -6.53
CA LEU A 51 -71.78 46.81 -5.64
C LEU A 51 -72.30 47.47 -4.36
N VAL A 52 -73.62 47.50 -4.20
CA VAL A 52 -74.30 48.25 -3.13
C VAL A 52 -74.31 47.47 -1.82
N VAL A 53 -73.55 47.94 -0.83
CA VAL A 53 -73.53 47.39 0.55
C VAL A 53 -74.60 48.05 1.43
N LYS A 54 -74.84 49.35 1.25
CA LYS A 54 -75.75 50.17 2.06
C LYS A 54 -76.96 50.55 1.21
N THR A 55 -78.14 50.06 1.58
CA THR A 55 -79.40 50.43 0.92
C THR A 55 -79.81 51.87 1.29
N ALA A 56 -80.66 52.51 0.48
CA ALA A 56 -81.12 53.88 0.72
C ALA A 56 -81.76 54.11 2.10
N ASN A 57 -82.29 53.04 2.72
CA ASN A 57 -82.89 53.07 4.05
C ASN A 57 -81.85 52.92 5.19
N GLY A 58 -80.56 53.02 4.89
CA GLY A 58 -79.45 52.87 5.85
C GLY A 58 -79.12 51.43 6.26
N ILE A 59 -79.83 50.42 5.73
CA ILE A 59 -79.63 49.02 6.10
C ILE A 59 -78.48 48.41 5.30
N LEU A 60 -77.53 47.79 6.01
CA LEU A 60 -76.34 47.15 5.45
C LEU A 60 -76.62 45.68 5.09
N ARG A 61 -76.15 45.25 3.92
CA ARG A 61 -76.34 43.90 3.35
C ARG A 61 -75.04 43.38 2.73
N CYS A 62 -74.88 42.06 2.67
CA CYS A 62 -73.77 41.41 1.96
C CYS A 62 -74.15 41.18 0.48
N PRO A 63 -73.57 41.93 -0.50
CA PRO A 63 -73.93 41.76 -1.92
C PRO A 63 -73.55 40.39 -2.49
N PHE A 64 -72.66 39.65 -1.81
CA PHE A 64 -72.17 38.33 -2.25
C PHE A 64 -72.94 37.14 -1.65
N CYS A 65 -73.96 37.36 -0.81
CA CYS A 65 -74.71 36.31 -0.11
C CYS A 65 -76.24 36.35 -0.37
N MET A 66 -76.64 36.70 -1.59
CA MET A 66 -78.04 36.71 -2.04
C MET A 66 -78.76 35.38 -1.74
N GLY A 67 -79.98 35.47 -1.19
CA GLY A 67 -80.87 34.31 -0.98
C GLY A 67 -80.78 33.60 0.39
N LYS A 68 -79.96 34.05 1.34
CA LYS A 68 -79.87 33.45 2.70
C LYS A 68 -80.80 34.13 3.72
N LYS A 69 -81.17 33.42 4.80
CA LYS A 69 -82.23 33.79 5.76
C LYS A 69 -81.99 35.06 6.60
N LYS A 70 -80.77 35.58 6.70
CA LYS A 70 -80.47 36.89 7.32
C LYS A 70 -79.74 37.73 6.27
N GLN A 71 -80.40 38.78 5.78
CA GLN A 71 -79.85 39.68 4.76
C GLN A 71 -79.54 41.07 5.32
N ASP A 72 -80.22 41.47 6.39
CA ASP A 72 -80.04 42.75 7.08
C ASP A 72 -79.08 42.56 8.28
N TYR A 73 -78.04 43.40 8.33
CA TYR A 73 -76.98 43.33 9.31
C TYR A 73 -76.74 44.72 9.95
N LYS A 74 -76.35 44.73 11.23
CA LYS A 74 -75.66 45.89 11.82
C LYS A 74 -74.20 45.90 11.35
N TYR A 75 -73.51 47.04 11.43
CA TYR A 75 -72.12 47.16 10.96
C TYR A 75 -71.20 46.07 11.54
N LYS A 76 -71.20 45.88 12.86
CA LYS A 76 -70.39 44.83 13.52
C LYS A 76 -70.80 43.40 13.09
N ASP A 77 -72.10 43.11 12.98
CA ASP A 77 -72.59 41.82 12.46
C ASP A 77 -72.11 41.56 11.02
N LEU A 78 -72.12 42.58 10.14
CA LEU A 78 -71.75 42.44 8.74
C LEU A 78 -70.24 42.25 8.58
N LEU A 79 -69.45 43.01 9.34
CA LEU A 79 -67.99 42.87 9.34
C LEU A 79 -67.57 41.50 9.87
N GLN A 80 -68.17 41.03 10.98
CA GLN A 80 -67.94 39.68 11.49
C GLN A 80 -68.37 38.60 10.48
N HIS A 81 -69.46 38.81 9.74
CA HIS A 81 -69.88 37.94 8.65
C HIS A 81 -68.86 37.91 7.50
N ALA A 82 -68.42 39.07 7.01
CA ALA A 82 -67.45 39.18 5.91
C ALA A 82 -66.10 38.52 6.27
N SER A 83 -65.53 38.90 7.42
CA SER A 83 -64.28 38.37 7.94
C SER A 83 -64.35 36.89 8.32
N GLY A 84 -65.50 36.42 8.82
CA GLY A 84 -65.76 35.00 9.08
C GLY A 84 -66.03 34.15 7.82
N VAL A 85 -66.38 34.79 6.69
CA VAL A 85 -66.51 34.10 5.40
C VAL A 85 -65.18 34.00 4.66
N SER A 86 -64.37 35.05 4.65
CA SER A 86 -63.04 35.07 4.02
C SER A 86 -62.06 34.11 4.70
N LYS A 87 -62.03 34.11 6.04
CA LYS A 87 -61.17 33.21 6.87
C LYS A 87 -61.77 31.81 7.08
N GLY A 88 -62.77 31.42 6.26
CA GLY A 88 -63.53 30.18 6.41
C GLY A 88 -62.83 28.92 5.87
N SER A 89 -63.29 27.75 6.34
CA SER A 89 -62.75 26.42 6.01
C SER A 89 -62.57 26.14 4.51
N LYS A 90 -61.60 25.27 4.19
CA LYS A 90 -61.13 24.89 2.84
C LYS A 90 -62.24 24.52 1.84
N ASN A 91 -63.39 24.02 2.32
CA ASN A 91 -64.52 23.61 1.47
C ASN A 91 -65.32 24.79 0.86
N ARG A 92 -64.86 26.05 0.99
CA ARG A 92 -65.44 27.21 0.30
C ARG A 92 -64.56 27.62 -0.88
N ASN A 93 -65.17 27.79 -2.05
CA ASN A 93 -64.51 28.27 -3.27
C ASN A 93 -63.74 29.57 -2.98
N ALA A 94 -62.46 29.61 -3.37
CA ALA A 94 -61.55 30.72 -3.10
C ALA A 94 -62.07 32.07 -3.63
N ARG A 95 -62.80 32.11 -4.75
CA ARG A 95 -63.45 33.31 -5.30
C ARG A 95 -64.53 33.88 -4.36
N GLN A 96 -65.21 33.02 -3.58
CA GLN A 96 -66.11 33.48 -2.51
C GLN A 96 -65.33 34.03 -1.31
N LYS A 97 -64.17 33.46 -0.96
CA LYS A 97 -63.30 34.00 0.10
C LYS A 97 -62.79 35.40 -0.28
N ALA A 98 -62.28 35.58 -1.50
CA ALA A 98 -61.80 36.85 -2.04
C ALA A 98 -62.88 37.94 -2.05
N ASN A 99 -64.10 37.64 -2.54
CA ASN A 99 -65.22 38.58 -2.51
C ASN A 99 -65.59 39.06 -1.08
N HIS A 100 -65.57 38.16 -0.09
CA HIS A 100 -65.88 38.54 1.29
C HIS A 100 -64.70 39.19 2.02
N LEU A 101 -63.46 38.93 1.58
CA LEU A 101 -62.27 39.66 2.03
C LEU A 101 -62.33 41.12 1.56
N ALA A 102 -62.72 41.34 0.30
CA ALA A 102 -62.97 42.67 -0.24
C ALA A 102 -64.06 43.44 0.53
N LEU A 103 -65.15 42.75 0.90
CA LEU A 103 -66.21 43.34 1.73
C LEU A 103 -65.72 43.71 3.14
N ALA A 104 -64.86 42.89 3.75
CA ALA A 104 -64.24 43.20 5.04
C ALA A 104 -63.33 44.43 4.95
N LYS A 105 -62.37 44.45 4.00
CA LYS A 105 -61.51 45.62 3.71
C LYS A 105 -62.37 46.89 3.53
N TYR A 106 -63.46 46.82 2.76
CA TYR A 106 -64.32 47.97 2.48
C TYR A 106 -65.05 48.50 3.72
N LEU A 107 -65.56 47.60 4.57
CA LEU A 107 -66.19 47.98 5.84
C LEU A 107 -65.20 48.59 6.82
N GLU A 108 -63.99 48.04 6.91
CA GLU A 108 -62.92 48.49 7.83
C GLU A 108 -62.31 49.83 7.39
N ASN A 109 -62.12 50.06 6.09
CA ASN A 109 -61.46 51.26 5.57
C ASN A 109 -62.43 52.43 5.30
N GLU A 110 -63.56 52.18 4.65
CA GLU A 110 -64.40 53.23 4.04
C GLU A 110 -65.68 53.54 4.85
N LEU A 111 -66.09 52.65 5.77
CA LEU A 111 -67.34 52.77 6.55
C LEU A 111 -67.15 52.79 8.08
N ALA A 112 -65.93 52.64 8.60
CA ALA A 112 -65.68 52.60 10.04
C ALA A 112 -66.08 53.91 10.76
N SER A 113 -65.86 55.07 10.13
CA SER A 113 -66.15 56.39 10.71
C SER A 113 -67.64 56.75 10.80
N GLU A 114 -68.55 55.98 10.21
CA GLU A 114 -70.00 56.17 10.41
C GLU A 114 -70.52 55.54 11.73
N ALA A 115 -69.72 54.70 12.41
CA ALA A 115 -70.20 53.87 13.52
C ALA A 115 -70.46 54.63 14.84
N ASP A 116 -69.79 55.77 15.08
CA ASP A 116 -69.75 56.42 16.40
C ASP A 116 -70.84 57.48 16.65
N GLN A 117 -71.71 57.78 15.67
CA GLN A 117 -72.74 58.82 15.82
C GLN A 117 -74.11 58.28 16.28
N ILE A 118 -74.19 57.64 17.45
CA ILE A 118 -75.47 57.30 18.10
C ILE A 118 -75.55 57.81 19.56
N ARG A 119 -76.07 59.05 19.66
CA ARG A 119 -76.82 59.65 20.80
C ARG A 119 -76.39 59.30 22.24
N ARG A 120 -75.69 60.24 22.90
CA ARG A 120 -75.78 60.41 24.36
C ARG A 120 -77.17 60.95 24.74
N PRO A 121 -77.83 60.45 25.80
CA PRO A 121 -78.99 61.12 26.39
C PRO A 121 -78.60 62.42 27.09
N THR A 122 -79.46 63.45 26.99
CA THR A 122 -79.31 64.72 27.70
C THR A 122 -79.65 64.53 29.19
N PRO A 123 -78.91 65.13 30.14
CA PRO A 123 -79.33 65.14 31.54
C PRO A 123 -80.61 65.97 31.74
N PRO A 124 -81.57 65.53 32.57
CA PRO A 124 -82.63 66.40 33.06
C PRO A 124 -82.04 67.54 33.90
N ALA A 125 -82.57 68.75 33.75
CA ALA A 125 -82.15 69.90 34.55
C ALA A 125 -82.63 69.77 36.02
N PRO A 126 -81.85 70.24 37.00
CA PRO A 126 -82.23 70.15 38.41
C PRO A 126 -83.34 71.16 38.75
N ILE A 127 -84.42 70.68 39.39
CA ILE A 127 -85.48 71.53 39.93
C ILE A 127 -85.66 71.18 41.42
N SER A 128 -84.98 71.96 42.27
CA SER A 128 -85.56 72.80 43.33
C SER A 128 -86.92 72.32 43.90
N ARG A 129 -87.16 72.16 45.21
CA ARG A 129 -86.51 72.75 46.40
C ARG A 129 -86.86 71.93 47.65
N ASP A 130 -86.04 72.11 48.69
CA ASP A 130 -86.44 72.27 50.10
C ASP A 130 -87.72 71.54 50.56
N SER A 131 -87.60 70.23 50.78
CA SER A 131 -88.21 69.61 51.96
C SER A 131 -87.13 69.44 53.03
N GLU A 132 -87.52 69.52 54.30
CA GLU A 132 -86.64 69.24 55.44
C GLU A 132 -86.04 67.83 55.28
N LYS A 133 -84.78 67.62 55.69
CA LYS A 133 -84.10 66.32 55.52
C LYS A 133 -84.82 65.23 56.32
N GLU A 134 -85.75 64.55 55.66
CA GLU A 134 -86.64 63.59 56.28
C GLU A 134 -85.85 62.32 56.65
N LEU A 135 -85.41 62.29 57.91
CA LEU A 135 -84.67 61.18 58.50
C LEU A 135 -85.65 60.10 58.94
N TYR A 136 -85.59 58.97 58.25
CA TYR A 136 -86.35 57.77 58.58
C TYR A 136 -85.55 56.90 59.53
N VAL A 137 -86.24 56.12 60.37
CA VAL A 137 -85.61 54.98 61.04
C VAL A 137 -85.37 53.88 60.00
N TRP A 138 -84.14 53.37 59.94
CA TRP A 138 -83.74 52.23 59.10
C TRP A 138 -83.17 51.09 59.98
N PRO A 139 -83.59 49.81 59.84
CA PRO A 139 -84.65 49.29 58.96
C PRO A 139 -85.99 50.03 59.12
N TRP A 140 -86.81 50.04 58.07
CA TRP A 140 -88.02 50.87 58.05
C TRP A 140 -89.03 50.36 59.08
N MET A 141 -89.60 51.27 59.87
CA MET A 141 -90.56 50.93 60.94
C MET A 141 -91.80 51.81 60.86
N GLY A 142 -92.94 51.29 61.29
CA GLY A 142 -94.19 51.99 61.52
C GLY A 142 -94.45 52.19 63.01
N VAL A 143 -95.19 53.24 63.37
CA VAL A 143 -95.68 53.51 64.73
C VAL A 143 -97.20 53.51 64.72
N ILE A 144 -97.82 52.99 65.78
CA ILE A 144 -99.26 52.98 66.04
C ILE A 144 -99.51 53.47 67.46
N VAL A 145 -100.52 54.31 67.67
CA VAL A 145 -100.91 54.84 68.98
C VAL A 145 -102.43 54.85 69.18
N ASN A 146 -102.88 55.17 70.40
CA ASN A 146 -104.29 55.23 70.81
C ASN A 146 -105.01 53.87 70.73
N ILE A 147 -104.32 52.77 70.97
CA ILE A 147 -104.93 51.44 71.01
C ILE A 147 -105.76 51.32 72.31
N SER A 148 -107.08 51.48 72.19
CA SER A 148 -108.02 51.38 73.30
C SER A 148 -108.33 49.93 73.68
N VAL A 149 -108.35 49.63 74.98
CA VAL A 149 -108.71 48.30 75.50
C VAL A 149 -110.23 48.20 75.71
N GLY A 150 -110.89 47.43 74.84
CA GLY A 150 -112.22 46.86 75.13
C GLY A 150 -112.15 45.70 76.12
N GLU A 151 -113.28 45.05 76.40
CA GLU A 151 -113.38 44.03 77.45
C GLU A 151 -112.46 42.80 77.25
N ASP A 152 -112.07 42.49 76.01
CA ASP A 152 -111.12 41.41 75.69
C ASP A 152 -109.64 41.86 75.81
N ARG A 153 -109.15 41.91 77.06
CA ARG A 153 -107.75 42.29 77.35
C ARG A 153 -106.67 41.40 76.71
N LYS A 154 -106.99 40.20 76.21
CA LYS A 154 -105.98 39.25 75.68
C LYS A 154 -105.62 39.52 74.22
N SER A 155 -106.58 39.85 73.36
CA SER A 155 -106.32 40.04 71.92
C SER A 155 -105.59 41.35 71.60
N VAL A 156 -105.77 42.40 72.41
CA VAL A 156 -105.18 43.73 72.18
C VAL A 156 -103.66 43.74 72.36
N CYS A 157 -103.12 42.91 73.26
CA CYS A 157 -101.68 42.86 73.56
C CYS A 157 -100.91 41.86 72.67
N ASP A 158 -101.59 41.01 71.90
CA ASP A 158 -100.96 40.01 71.04
C ASP A 158 -100.35 40.62 69.77
N SER A 159 -99.04 40.45 69.60
CA SER A 159 -98.32 40.82 68.37
C SER A 159 -98.83 40.04 67.15
N GLY A 160 -99.31 38.80 67.33
CA GLY A 160 -99.90 37.97 66.28
C GLY A 160 -101.11 38.63 65.62
N TYR A 161 -102.09 39.07 66.41
CA TYR A 161 -103.25 39.84 65.97
C TYR A 161 -102.85 41.06 65.12
N TRP A 162 -101.91 41.89 65.61
CA TRP A 162 -101.49 43.10 64.88
C TRP A 162 -100.75 42.79 63.59
N ARG A 163 -99.87 41.78 63.59
CA ARG A 163 -99.15 41.31 62.40
C ARG A 163 -100.11 40.73 61.35
N GLN A 164 -101.16 40.03 61.77
CA GLN A 164 -102.23 39.54 60.88
C GLN A 164 -103.08 40.70 60.32
N LYS A 165 -103.48 41.64 61.17
CA LYS A 165 -104.28 42.83 60.80
C LYS A 165 -103.61 43.71 59.74
N PHE A 166 -102.28 43.82 59.79
CA PHE A 166 -101.49 44.57 58.79
C PHE A 166 -100.76 43.68 57.77
N ALA A 167 -101.11 42.39 57.65
CA ALA A 167 -100.42 41.44 56.77
C ALA A 167 -100.35 41.87 55.29
N LYS A 168 -101.29 42.68 54.81
CA LYS A 168 -101.26 43.31 53.46
C LYS A 168 -99.94 44.06 53.20
N TYR A 169 -99.40 44.73 54.22
CA TYR A 169 -98.17 45.53 54.15
C TYR A 169 -96.91 44.71 54.47
N ARG A 170 -97.04 43.38 54.60
CA ARG A 170 -95.93 42.43 54.82
C ARG A 170 -94.96 42.84 55.96
N PRO A 171 -95.47 43.16 57.17
CA PRO A 171 -94.61 43.46 58.32
C PRO A 171 -93.76 42.24 58.68
N LEU A 172 -92.47 42.47 58.94
CA LEU A 172 -91.58 41.46 59.50
C LEU A 172 -92.04 41.07 60.90
N ASP A 173 -92.34 42.04 61.77
CA ASP A 173 -92.84 41.80 63.13
C ASP A 173 -93.64 43.00 63.68
N VAL A 174 -94.30 42.84 64.82
CA VAL A 174 -95.00 43.94 65.53
C VAL A 174 -94.77 43.86 67.04
N TYR A 175 -94.29 44.95 67.63
CA TYR A 175 -93.98 45.07 69.06
C TYR A 175 -95.01 45.97 69.75
N THR A 176 -95.68 45.47 70.79
CA THR A 176 -96.70 46.21 71.56
C THR A 176 -96.11 46.78 72.85
N PHE A 177 -96.52 48.01 73.20
CA PHE A 177 -96.07 48.75 74.38
C PHE A 177 -97.29 49.20 75.20
N TRP A 178 -97.29 48.93 76.50
CA TRP A 178 -98.41 49.22 77.39
C TRP A 178 -98.02 50.23 78.47
N ASN A 179 -98.84 51.27 78.67
CA ASN A 179 -98.68 52.21 79.78
C ASN A 179 -99.83 52.04 80.79
N GLU A 180 -99.52 51.46 81.96
CA GLU A 180 -100.49 51.21 83.03
C GLU A 180 -101.19 52.47 83.55
N LYS A 181 -100.61 53.66 83.34
CA LYS A 181 -101.17 54.93 83.83
C LYS A 181 -102.17 55.58 82.87
N GLU A 182 -102.19 55.19 81.59
CA GLU A 182 -102.89 55.94 80.53
C GLU A 182 -103.98 55.14 79.81
N SER A 183 -104.15 53.84 80.13
CA SER A 183 -105.21 52.96 79.58
C SER A 183 -105.20 52.77 78.05
N HIS A 184 -104.15 53.20 77.37
CA HIS A 184 -103.93 53.04 75.93
C HIS A 184 -102.61 52.30 75.67
N ALA A 185 -102.59 51.47 74.62
CA ALA A 185 -101.36 50.86 74.10
C ALA A 185 -100.80 51.64 72.90
N GLN A 186 -99.52 51.43 72.63
CA GLN A 186 -98.82 51.82 71.42
C GLN A 186 -98.21 50.56 70.76
N ALA A 187 -97.80 50.64 69.49
CA ALA A 187 -97.07 49.55 68.83
C ALA A 187 -96.06 50.05 67.78
N VAL A 188 -95.02 49.27 67.53
CA VAL A 188 -94.04 49.47 66.45
C VAL A 188 -94.10 48.30 65.48
N VAL A 189 -94.24 48.59 64.19
CA VAL A 189 -94.32 47.61 63.10
C VAL A 189 -92.98 47.60 62.37
N GLU A 190 -92.26 46.46 62.33
CA GLU A 190 -90.96 46.36 61.66
C GLU A 190 -91.16 45.89 60.20
N PHE A 191 -90.48 46.52 59.23
CA PHE A 191 -90.50 46.14 57.80
C PHE A 191 -89.10 45.73 57.32
N ASN A 192 -89.04 45.13 56.11
CA ASN A 192 -87.77 44.72 55.52
C ASN A 192 -86.80 45.90 55.32
N ASN A 193 -85.49 45.67 55.27
CA ASN A 193 -84.50 46.75 55.17
C ASN A 193 -84.23 47.26 53.73
N ASP A 194 -84.90 46.68 52.73
CA ASP A 194 -84.74 47.01 51.31
C ASP A 194 -85.77 48.06 50.81
N TRP A 195 -85.75 48.34 49.50
CA TRP A 195 -86.71 49.27 48.89
C TRP A 195 -88.15 48.74 48.86
N ASN A 196 -88.36 47.41 48.89
CA ASN A 196 -89.70 46.86 49.05
C ASN A 196 -90.24 47.14 50.47
N GLY A 197 -89.39 47.04 51.49
CA GLY A 197 -89.71 47.47 52.86
C GLY A 197 -90.07 48.95 52.96
N PHE A 198 -89.40 49.83 52.21
CA PHE A 198 -89.73 51.26 52.14
C PHE A 198 -91.14 51.49 51.57
N VAL A 199 -91.45 50.84 50.44
CA VAL A 199 -92.78 50.90 49.81
C VAL A 199 -93.85 50.39 50.80
N ASN A 200 -93.62 49.23 51.42
CA ASN A 200 -94.52 48.68 52.43
C ASN A 200 -94.78 49.64 53.61
N ALA A 201 -93.74 50.27 54.15
CA ALA A 201 -93.84 51.21 55.27
C ALA A 201 -94.58 52.51 54.89
N THR A 202 -94.35 53.03 53.68
CA THR A 202 -95.08 54.22 53.19
C THR A 202 -96.52 53.92 52.80
N ASP A 203 -96.84 52.73 52.29
CA ASP A 203 -98.23 52.31 52.03
C ASP A 203 -99.00 52.00 53.32
N PHE A 204 -98.31 51.54 54.37
CA PHE A 204 -98.84 51.46 55.73
C PHE A 204 -99.13 52.86 56.30
N GLU A 205 -98.24 53.84 56.12
CA GLU A 205 -98.46 55.24 56.52
C GLU A 205 -99.69 55.85 55.80
N LYS A 206 -99.79 55.69 54.47
CA LYS A 206 -100.92 56.16 53.66
C LYS A 206 -102.29 55.61 54.10
N LEU A 207 -102.36 54.40 54.68
CA LEU A 207 -103.61 53.85 55.21
C LEU A 207 -104.18 54.76 56.30
N PHE A 208 -103.33 55.21 57.22
CA PHE A 208 -103.74 56.09 58.31
C PHE A 208 -103.97 57.52 57.82
N GLU A 209 -103.16 58.03 56.88
CA GLU A 209 -103.41 59.35 56.27
C GLU A 209 -104.76 59.42 55.55
N THR A 210 -105.09 58.42 54.73
CA THR A 210 -106.36 58.35 53.97
C THR A 210 -107.58 58.33 54.88
N ASN A 211 -107.45 57.72 56.07
CA ASN A 211 -108.51 57.64 57.06
C ASN A 211 -108.54 58.86 58.02
N ASN A 212 -107.76 59.91 57.79
CA ASN A 212 -107.57 61.06 58.71
C ASN A 212 -107.02 60.67 60.10
N HIS A 213 -106.29 59.55 60.20
CA HIS A 213 -105.67 59.02 61.42
C HIS A 213 -104.13 59.15 61.40
N SER A 214 -103.59 60.12 60.66
CA SER A 214 -102.15 60.39 60.60
C SER A 214 -101.58 60.94 61.91
N LYS A 215 -100.25 60.99 62.00
CA LYS A 215 -99.51 61.70 63.06
C LYS A 215 -99.95 63.15 63.28
N LYS A 216 -100.34 63.85 62.20
CA LYS A 216 -100.80 65.25 62.26
C LYS A 216 -102.19 65.34 62.91
N ASN A 217 -103.08 64.41 62.58
CA ASN A 217 -104.41 64.30 63.18
C ASN A 217 -104.33 63.88 64.66
N TRP A 218 -103.37 63.02 65.03
CA TRP A 218 -103.10 62.67 66.42
C TRP A 218 -102.68 63.90 67.25
N LYS A 219 -101.70 64.68 66.76
CA LYS A 219 -101.20 65.89 67.44
C LYS A 219 -102.20 67.05 67.53
N THR A 220 -103.37 66.98 66.88
CA THR A 220 -104.39 68.05 66.83
C THR A 220 -105.73 67.68 67.48
N LYS A 221 -105.80 66.53 68.15
CA LYS A 221 -107.03 65.96 68.74
C LYS A 221 -107.45 66.67 70.03
N THR A 222 -108.70 67.15 70.10
CA THR A 222 -109.27 67.91 71.25
C THR A 222 -110.38 67.19 72.02
N ASN A 223 -110.78 65.98 71.62
CA ASN A 223 -111.74 65.13 72.35
C ASN A 223 -111.47 63.63 72.10
N SER A 224 -111.93 62.77 73.03
CA SER A 224 -111.54 61.36 73.14
C SER A 224 -112.21 60.42 72.12
N SER A 225 -111.74 60.39 70.86
CA SER A 225 -112.06 59.30 69.92
C SER A 225 -111.35 57.99 70.29
N LEU A 226 -111.99 56.84 69.98
CA LEU A 226 -111.51 55.48 70.27
C LEU A 226 -110.65 54.87 69.15
N GLU A 227 -110.24 55.66 68.17
CA GLU A 227 -109.65 55.17 66.93
C GLU A 227 -108.11 55.12 66.97
N ILE A 228 -107.50 54.15 66.29
CA ILE A 228 -106.05 54.00 66.21
C ILE A 228 -105.43 54.93 65.15
N TYR A 229 -104.30 55.54 65.51
CA TYR A 229 -103.51 56.43 64.65
C TYR A 229 -102.18 55.77 64.30
N GLY A 230 -101.59 56.12 63.16
CA GLY A 230 -100.34 55.51 62.72
C GLY A 230 -99.59 56.29 61.63
N TRP A 231 -98.31 55.99 61.50
CA TRP A 231 -97.35 56.64 60.58
C TRP A 231 -96.07 55.79 60.45
N CYS A 232 -95.14 56.16 59.57
CA CYS A 232 -93.81 55.55 59.48
C CYS A 232 -92.80 56.34 60.33
N ALA A 233 -91.91 55.66 61.04
CA ALA A 233 -91.06 56.24 62.08
C ALA A 233 -90.02 57.23 61.54
N ARG A 234 -90.03 58.46 62.07
CA ARG A 234 -89.12 59.55 61.71
C ARG A 234 -88.24 59.96 62.89
N ALA A 235 -87.37 60.96 62.68
CA ALA A 235 -86.51 61.53 63.71
C ALA A 235 -87.24 62.03 64.97
N ASP A 236 -88.48 62.53 64.91
CA ASP A 236 -89.21 62.93 66.12
C ASP A 236 -89.75 61.73 66.92
N ASP A 237 -89.99 60.57 66.28
CA ASP A 237 -90.24 59.30 67.00
C ASP A 237 -88.95 58.77 67.63
N TYR A 238 -87.88 58.70 66.85
CA TYR A 238 -86.57 58.18 67.25
C TYR A 238 -85.93 58.97 68.40
N ASN A 239 -86.19 60.27 68.49
CA ASN A 239 -85.68 61.14 69.54
C ASN A 239 -86.68 61.34 70.70
N SER A 240 -87.83 60.66 70.70
CA SER A 240 -88.79 60.74 71.81
C SER A 240 -88.26 60.07 73.08
N ASN A 241 -88.69 60.58 74.24
CA ASN A 241 -88.41 59.97 75.55
C ASN A 241 -89.48 58.94 75.97
N GLU A 242 -90.36 58.56 75.03
CA GLU A 242 -91.34 57.48 75.21
C GLU A 242 -90.69 56.10 74.93
N PRO A 243 -91.29 54.99 75.40
CA PRO A 243 -90.77 53.64 75.17
C PRO A 243 -90.53 53.30 73.70
N ILE A 244 -91.35 53.84 72.78
CA ILE A 244 -91.15 53.71 71.34
C ILE A 244 -89.84 54.36 70.89
N GLY A 245 -89.50 55.56 71.36
CA GLY A 245 -88.23 56.21 71.01
C GLY A 245 -87.01 55.41 71.47
N GLU A 246 -87.06 54.82 72.67
CA GLU A 246 -86.01 53.93 73.15
C GLU A 246 -85.88 52.66 72.29
N PHE A 247 -86.99 52.01 71.95
CA PHE A 247 -86.99 50.84 71.07
C PHE A 247 -86.47 51.15 69.66
N LEU A 248 -86.90 52.27 69.06
CA LEU A 248 -86.42 52.73 67.76
C LEU A 248 -84.91 53.01 67.78
N ARG A 249 -84.36 53.56 68.88
CA ARG A 249 -82.90 53.73 69.07
C ARG A 249 -82.16 52.40 69.26
N GLN A 250 -82.79 51.39 69.87
CA GLN A 250 -82.16 50.08 70.09
C GLN A 250 -82.03 49.26 68.81
N ARG A 251 -83.04 49.30 67.91
CA ARG A 251 -83.06 48.48 66.68
C ARG A 251 -82.73 49.23 65.40
N GLY A 252 -82.97 50.53 65.34
CA GLY A 252 -82.83 51.34 64.13
C GLY A 252 -81.73 52.40 64.21
N LYS A 253 -81.41 52.96 63.05
CA LYS A 253 -80.57 54.16 62.90
C LYS A 253 -81.26 55.16 62.00
N LEU A 254 -81.16 56.44 62.31
CA LEU A 254 -81.63 57.47 61.39
C LEU A 254 -80.74 57.51 60.14
N ARG A 255 -81.35 57.40 58.96
CA ARG A 255 -80.72 57.55 57.65
C ARG A 255 -81.62 58.37 56.73
N THR A 256 -81.04 59.03 55.74
CA THR A 256 -81.80 59.53 54.59
C THR A 256 -81.90 58.45 53.50
N VAL A 257 -82.90 58.58 52.63
CA VAL A 257 -83.01 57.79 51.39
C VAL A 257 -81.72 57.87 50.56
N SER A 258 -81.08 59.05 50.49
CA SER A 258 -79.85 59.28 49.74
C SER A 258 -78.65 58.49 50.28
N ASP A 259 -78.50 58.38 51.60
CA ASP A 259 -77.38 57.65 52.21
C ASP A 259 -77.40 56.16 51.81
N ILE A 260 -78.60 55.57 51.80
CA ILE A 260 -78.83 54.16 51.46
C ILE A 260 -78.56 53.91 49.96
N VAL A 261 -78.96 54.85 49.08
CA VAL A 261 -78.63 54.78 47.64
C VAL A 261 -77.12 54.91 47.40
N ASN A 262 -76.46 55.83 48.10
CA ASN A 262 -75.02 56.09 47.93
C ASN A 262 -74.16 54.90 48.37
N GLU A 263 -74.45 54.30 49.54
CA GLU A 263 -73.73 53.12 50.04
C GLU A 263 -73.85 51.92 49.08
N ALA A 264 -75.08 51.65 48.58
CA ALA A 264 -75.33 50.56 47.63
C ALA A 264 -74.68 50.80 46.25
N THR A 265 -74.70 52.04 45.74
CA THR A 265 -74.08 52.36 44.45
C THR A 265 -72.56 52.36 44.51
N GLN A 266 -71.96 52.82 45.62
CA GLN A 266 -70.51 52.75 45.84
C GLN A 266 -70.03 51.30 45.90
N SER A 267 -70.69 50.43 46.68
CA SER A 267 -70.38 48.99 46.73
C SER A 267 -70.43 48.32 45.34
N ARG A 268 -71.42 48.66 44.52
CA ARG A 268 -71.57 48.13 43.16
C ARG A 268 -70.43 48.61 42.24
N ASN A 269 -70.01 49.87 42.37
CA ASN A 269 -68.94 50.44 41.53
C ASN A 269 -67.59 49.76 41.81
N THR A 270 -67.23 49.51 43.08
CA THR A 270 -66.00 48.79 43.46
C THR A 270 -65.90 47.40 42.79
N VAL A 271 -67.02 46.69 42.67
CA VAL A 271 -67.05 45.37 42.00
C VAL A 271 -66.82 45.52 40.48
N VAL A 272 -67.37 46.56 39.85
CA VAL A 272 -67.16 46.84 38.43
C VAL A 272 -65.71 47.25 38.15
N GLU A 273 -65.09 48.06 39.01
CA GLU A 273 -63.68 48.45 38.91
C GLU A 273 -62.74 47.24 38.99
N ASN A 274 -62.94 46.34 39.94
CA ASN A 274 -62.16 45.10 40.07
C ASN A 274 -62.29 44.21 38.83
N LEU A 275 -63.51 43.98 38.34
CA LEU A 275 -63.75 43.17 37.13
C LEU A 275 -63.14 43.80 35.86
N THR A 276 -63.14 45.14 35.78
CA THR A 276 -62.51 45.87 34.65
C THR A 276 -61.00 45.66 34.67
N HIS A 277 -60.37 45.75 35.85
CA HIS A 277 -58.94 45.49 36.00
C HIS A 277 -58.54 44.04 35.65
N GLU A 278 -59.33 43.03 36.03
CA GLU A 278 -59.06 41.63 35.64
C GLU A 278 -59.18 41.41 34.13
N ILE A 279 -60.15 42.06 33.46
CA ILE A 279 -60.30 42.01 32.00
C ILE A 279 -59.09 42.66 31.32
N ASP A 280 -58.65 43.83 31.77
CA ASP A 280 -57.48 44.53 31.22
C ASP A 280 -56.18 43.74 31.39
N LEU A 281 -55.99 43.07 32.53
CA LEU A 281 -54.85 42.20 32.78
C LEU A 281 -54.89 40.95 31.88
N THR A 282 -56.08 40.37 31.70
CA THR A 282 -56.28 39.20 30.83
C THR A 282 -56.01 39.54 29.36
N ASN A 283 -56.46 40.70 28.89
CA ASN A 283 -56.20 41.19 27.52
C ASN A 283 -54.70 41.36 27.27
N LYS A 284 -53.97 42.02 28.18
CA LYS A 284 -52.50 42.18 28.08
C LYS A 284 -51.76 40.85 27.97
N ASN A 285 -52.18 39.84 28.76
CA ASN A 285 -51.62 38.50 28.70
C ASN A 285 -51.90 37.80 27.35
N LEU A 286 -53.06 38.04 26.74
CA LEU A 286 -53.38 37.53 25.40
C LEU A 286 -52.55 38.21 24.31
N ASP A 287 -52.37 39.53 24.37
CA ASP A 287 -51.53 40.28 23.44
C ASP A 287 -50.06 39.81 23.49
N GLU A 288 -49.51 39.61 24.68
CA GLU A 288 -48.17 39.03 24.86
C GLU A 288 -48.04 37.63 24.25
N LEU A 289 -49.04 36.77 24.47
CA LEU A 289 -49.05 35.41 23.90
C LEU A 289 -49.16 35.43 22.38
N GLN A 290 -49.96 36.34 21.82
CA GLN A 290 -50.08 36.54 20.37
C GLN A 290 -48.77 37.06 19.76
N TYR A 291 -48.08 38.01 20.41
CA TYR A 291 -46.75 38.45 19.99
C TYR A 291 -45.74 37.29 19.97
N LYS A 292 -45.64 36.54 21.08
CA LYS A 292 -44.72 35.40 21.24
C LYS A 292 -45.04 34.25 20.27
N TYR A 293 -46.30 34.10 19.86
CA TYR A 293 -46.71 33.14 18.82
C TYR A 293 -46.28 33.60 17.42
N ASN A 294 -46.49 34.88 17.09
CA ASN A 294 -46.11 35.45 15.80
C ASN A 294 -44.58 35.45 15.60
N GLU A 295 -43.82 35.82 16.63
CA GLU A 295 -42.34 35.78 16.64
C GLU A 295 -41.82 34.37 16.31
N LYS A 296 -42.33 33.34 17.00
CA LYS A 296 -41.96 31.94 16.76
C LYS A 296 -42.37 31.46 15.37
N THR A 297 -43.54 31.87 14.88
CA THR A 297 -44.01 31.56 13.53
C THR A 297 -43.08 32.13 12.46
N MET A 298 -42.69 33.41 12.58
CA MET A 298 -41.73 34.05 11.67
C MET A 298 -40.34 33.40 11.72
N SER A 299 -39.85 33.06 12.91
CA SER A 299 -38.56 32.38 13.04
C SER A 299 -38.58 30.96 12.46
N LEU A 300 -39.73 30.27 12.49
CA LEU A 300 -39.89 28.94 11.88
C LEU A 300 -39.89 29.04 10.35
N SER A 301 -40.63 29.99 9.76
CA SER A 301 -40.64 30.21 8.30
C SER A 301 -39.23 30.47 7.76
N ARG A 302 -38.46 31.36 8.42
CA ARG A 302 -37.06 31.62 8.03
C ARG A 302 -36.18 30.37 8.07
N MET A 303 -36.28 29.54 9.10
CA MET A 303 -35.51 28.28 9.16
C MET A 303 -35.92 27.27 8.07
N LEU A 304 -37.19 27.28 7.63
CA LEU A 304 -37.63 26.45 6.50
C LEU A 304 -37.03 26.94 5.18
N GLU A 305 -37.04 28.26 4.95
CA GLU A 305 -36.41 28.89 3.79
C GLU A 305 -34.89 28.63 3.75
N GLU A 306 -34.18 28.82 4.87
CA GLU A 306 -32.75 28.51 5.01
C GLU A 306 -32.46 27.02 4.73
N LYS A 307 -33.30 26.11 5.25
CA LYS A 307 -33.20 24.67 4.99
C LYS A 307 -33.40 24.33 3.51
N ASP A 308 -34.34 24.97 2.83
CA ASP A 308 -34.59 24.73 1.40
C ASP A 308 -33.48 25.31 0.50
N GLN A 309 -32.93 26.48 0.85
CA GLN A 309 -31.74 27.05 0.19
C GLN A 309 -30.52 26.13 0.34
N LEU A 310 -30.24 25.64 1.55
CA LEU A 310 -29.15 24.69 1.82
C LEU A 310 -29.35 23.36 1.07
N HIS A 311 -30.58 22.85 1.00
CA HIS A 311 -30.89 21.64 0.24
C HIS A 311 -30.65 21.83 -1.27
N HIS A 312 -31.08 22.97 -1.83
CA HIS A 312 -30.82 23.29 -3.24
C HIS A 312 -29.32 23.41 -3.54
N ALA A 313 -28.55 24.08 -2.67
CA ALA A 313 -27.10 24.20 -2.81
C ALA A 313 -26.40 22.81 -2.78
N PHE A 314 -26.80 21.95 -1.84
CA PHE A 314 -26.30 20.57 -1.74
C PHE A 314 -26.60 19.75 -3.01
N VAL A 315 -27.81 19.87 -3.57
CA VAL A 315 -28.19 19.18 -4.81
C VAL A 315 -27.35 19.65 -6.01
N GLU A 316 -27.07 20.94 -6.14
CA GLU A 316 -26.22 21.46 -7.22
C GLU A 316 -24.74 21.08 -7.06
N GLU A 317 -24.16 21.13 -5.85
CA GLU A 317 -22.79 20.64 -5.64
C GLU A 317 -22.67 19.13 -5.87
N THR A 318 -23.69 18.35 -5.50
CA THR A 318 -23.77 16.91 -5.84
C THR A 318 -23.78 16.71 -7.36
N ARG A 319 -24.55 17.53 -8.10
CA ARG A 319 -24.59 17.49 -9.59
C ARG A 319 -23.25 17.89 -10.21
N LYS A 320 -22.58 18.94 -9.72
CA LYS A 320 -21.24 19.35 -10.17
C LYS A 320 -20.20 18.25 -9.93
N THR A 321 -20.19 17.69 -8.72
CA THR A 321 -19.30 16.59 -8.34
C THR A 321 -19.52 15.36 -9.24
N GLN A 322 -20.77 15.01 -9.54
CA GLN A 322 -21.07 13.91 -10.45
C GLN A 322 -20.63 14.17 -11.91
N ARG A 323 -20.67 15.41 -12.40
CA ARG A 323 -20.10 15.78 -13.72
C ARG A 323 -18.57 15.61 -13.72
N LEU A 324 -17.89 16.21 -12.74
CA LEU A 324 -16.43 16.09 -12.60
C LEU A 324 -15.96 14.63 -12.47
N ALA A 325 -16.71 13.79 -11.74
CA ALA A 325 -16.43 12.36 -11.66
C ALA A 325 -16.56 11.64 -13.01
N ARG A 326 -17.61 11.93 -13.80
CA ARG A 326 -17.80 11.36 -15.15
C ARG A 326 -16.68 11.78 -16.11
N ASP A 327 -16.28 13.04 -16.11
CA ASP A 327 -15.21 13.53 -17.00
C ASP A 327 -13.80 13.11 -16.56
N ASN A 328 -13.58 12.86 -15.26
CA ASN A 328 -12.39 12.15 -14.79
C ASN A 328 -12.36 10.70 -15.28
N VAL A 329 -13.46 9.95 -15.18
CA VAL A 329 -13.54 8.58 -15.72
C VAL A 329 -13.31 8.56 -17.23
N ARG A 330 -13.87 9.52 -17.98
CA ARG A 330 -13.64 9.67 -19.42
C ARG A 330 -12.15 9.82 -19.76
N ARG A 331 -11.46 10.77 -19.13
CA ARG A 331 -10.01 10.99 -19.33
C ARG A 331 -9.16 9.78 -18.96
N ILE A 332 -9.50 9.08 -17.88
CA ILE A 332 -8.82 7.84 -17.48
C ILE A 332 -8.98 6.76 -18.57
N LEU A 333 -10.16 6.61 -19.18
CA LEU A 333 -10.37 5.65 -20.27
C LEU A 333 -9.57 6.02 -21.54
N GLU A 334 -9.53 7.30 -21.89
CA GLU A 334 -8.74 7.83 -23.01
C GLU A 334 -7.22 7.60 -22.79
N GLU A 335 -6.72 7.79 -21.56
CA GLU A 335 -5.35 7.47 -21.17
C GLU A 335 -5.06 5.96 -21.17
N GLN A 336 -5.99 5.12 -20.69
CA GLN A 336 -5.82 3.66 -20.72
C GLN A 336 -5.72 3.13 -22.16
N GLU A 337 -6.55 3.62 -23.09
CA GLU A 337 -6.50 3.22 -24.50
C GLU A 337 -5.17 3.62 -25.14
N LYS A 338 -4.71 4.86 -24.92
CA LYS A 338 -3.39 5.30 -25.41
C LYS A 338 -2.25 4.44 -24.84
N LEU A 339 -2.27 4.14 -23.54
CA LEU A 339 -1.27 3.28 -22.90
C LEU A 339 -1.32 1.84 -23.41
N HIS A 340 -2.50 1.31 -23.74
CA HIS A 340 -2.66 0.00 -24.35
C HIS A 340 -2.02 -0.05 -25.76
N GLN A 341 -2.28 0.95 -26.59
CA GLN A 341 -1.64 1.07 -27.91
C GLN A 341 -0.11 1.18 -27.80
N GLU A 342 0.41 2.01 -26.88
CA GLU A 342 1.84 2.08 -26.61
C GLU A 342 2.44 0.73 -26.18
N LEU A 343 1.74 -0.02 -25.32
CA LEU A 343 2.17 -1.33 -24.84
C LEU A 343 2.24 -2.35 -25.99
N GLU A 344 1.23 -2.42 -26.86
CA GLU A 344 1.25 -3.30 -28.03
C GLU A 344 2.35 -2.93 -29.03
N THR A 345 2.69 -1.64 -29.21
CA THR A 345 3.88 -1.28 -30.04
C THR A 345 5.20 -1.73 -29.41
N LYS A 346 5.34 -1.63 -28.07
CA LYS A 346 6.53 -2.08 -27.33
C LYS A 346 6.65 -3.62 -27.38
N LYS A 347 5.54 -4.34 -27.24
CA LYS A 347 5.44 -5.81 -27.39
C LYS A 347 5.85 -6.27 -28.80
N LYS A 348 5.35 -5.64 -29.86
CA LYS A 348 5.75 -5.93 -31.25
C LYS A 348 7.25 -5.69 -31.51
N LYS A 349 7.87 -4.71 -30.83
CA LYS A 349 9.33 -4.49 -30.86
C LYS A 349 10.10 -5.61 -30.14
N LEU A 350 9.63 -6.03 -28.95
CA LEU A 350 10.23 -7.15 -28.22
C LEU A 350 10.17 -8.46 -28.99
N ASP A 351 9.05 -8.77 -29.65
CA ASP A 351 8.93 -9.94 -30.55
C ASP A 351 9.94 -9.89 -31.71
N SER A 352 10.20 -8.69 -32.25
CA SER A 352 11.20 -8.49 -33.31
C SER A 352 12.62 -8.72 -32.79
N TRP A 353 12.96 -8.18 -31.62
CA TRP A 353 14.27 -8.36 -30.99
C TRP A 353 14.51 -9.81 -30.56
N SER A 354 13.50 -10.50 -30.00
CA SER A 354 13.56 -11.93 -29.71
C SER A 354 13.88 -12.75 -30.97
N LYS A 355 13.18 -12.51 -32.08
CA LYS A 355 13.46 -13.16 -33.38
C LYS A 355 14.86 -12.84 -33.93
N GLN A 356 15.45 -11.69 -33.60
CA GLN A 356 16.84 -11.37 -33.96
C GLN A 356 17.86 -12.01 -33.00
N LEU A 357 17.54 -12.16 -31.72
CA LEU A 357 18.40 -12.78 -30.72
C LEU A 357 18.55 -14.27 -31.01
N ASN A 358 17.45 -15.00 -31.18
CA ASN A 358 17.44 -16.42 -31.49
C ASN A 358 18.22 -16.73 -32.80
N LYS A 359 18.20 -15.80 -33.78
CA LYS A 359 19.01 -15.92 -35.00
C LYS A 359 20.51 -15.77 -34.76
N ARG A 360 20.93 -14.88 -33.85
CA ARG A 360 22.34 -14.75 -33.46
C ARG A 360 22.81 -15.93 -32.62
N GLU A 361 21.99 -16.36 -31.66
CA GLU A 361 22.25 -17.53 -30.81
C GLU A 361 22.47 -18.80 -31.64
N ALA A 362 21.62 -19.05 -32.65
CA ALA A 362 21.79 -20.16 -33.58
C ALA A 362 23.07 -20.08 -34.43
N LEU A 363 23.53 -18.88 -34.79
CA LEU A 363 24.81 -18.69 -35.50
C LEU A 363 26.00 -18.96 -34.57
N THR A 364 25.99 -18.42 -33.34
CA THR A 364 27.07 -18.63 -32.36
C THR A 364 27.16 -20.09 -31.90
N GLU A 365 26.04 -20.81 -31.80
CA GLU A 365 26.03 -22.27 -31.54
C GLU A 365 26.68 -23.05 -32.71
N LEU A 366 26.38 -22.67 -33.96
CA LEU A 366 27.00 -23.27 -35.16
C LEU A 366 28.51 -23.00 -35.22
N GLU A 367 28.94 -21.77 -34.90
CA GLU A 367 30.35 -21.38 -34.80
C GLU A 367 31.08 -22.18 -33.71
N ARG A 368 30.46 -22.37 -32.52
CA ARG A 368 31.04 -23.22 -31.46
C ARG A 368 31.18 -24.67 -31.92
N GLN A 369 30.15 -25.24 -32.55
CA GLN A 369 30.21 -26.62 -33.07
C GLN A 369 31.34 -26.80 -34.11
N LYS A 370 31.54 -25.82 -35.01
CA LYS A 370 32.67 -25.83 -35.95
C LYS A 370 34.02 -25.81 -35.23
N HIS A 371 34.19 -24.96 -34.22
CA HIS A 371 35.43 -24.92 -33.44
C HIS A 371 35.65 -26.19 -32.60
N ASP A 372 34.60 -26.81 -32.07
CA ASP A 372 34.68 -28.11 -31.38
C ASP A 372 35.09 -29.25 -32.33
N GLU A 373 34.71 -29.20 -33.62
CA GLU A 373 35.22 -30.10 -34.66
C GLU A 373 36.68 -29.83 -35.06
N GLU A 374 37.04 -28.56 -35.28
CA GLU A 374 38.41 -28.16 -35.61
C GLU A 374 39.38 -28.55 -34.48
N LYS A 375 38.95 -28.39 -33.23
CA LYS A 375 39.69 -28.85 -32.05
C LYS A 375 39.92 -30.36 -32.07
N LYS A 376 38.87 -31.18 -32.28
CA LYS A 376 39.02 -32.65 -32.40
C LYS A 376 39.97 -33.06 -33.53
N LYS A 377 39.93 -32.37 -34.67
CA LYS A 377 40.84 -32.61 -35.80
C LYS A 377 42.29 -32.27 -35.41
N ASN A 378 42.53 -31.18 -34.69
CA ASN A 378 43.85 -30.81 -34.17
C ASN A 378 44.33 -31.78 -33.08
N ASP A 379 43.47 -32.23 -32.17
CA ASP A 379 43.82 -33.22 -31.14
C ASP A 379 44.24 -34.56 -31.76
N MET A 380 43.54 -35.04 -32.80
CA MET A 380 43.98 -36.21 -33.57
C MET A 380 45.31 -35.98 -34.31
N ARG A 381 45.51 -34.80 -34.90
CA ARG A 381 46.78 -34.45 -35.57
C ARG A 381 47.94 -34.40 -34.59
N ASN A 382 47.74 -33.87 -33.39
CA ASN A 382 48.74 -33.84 -32.31
C ASN A 382 49.09 -35.25 -31.82
N ASN A 383 48.11 -36.14 -31.64
CA ASN A 383 48.35 -37.54 -31.30
C ASN A 383 49.15 -38.26 -32.41
N SER A 384 48.84 -38.01 -33.69
CA SER A 384 49.59 -38.55 -34.84
C SER A 384 51.03 -38.02 -34.89
N LEU A 385 51.25 -36.72 -34.65
CA LEU A 385 52.59 -36.12 -34.54
C LEU A 385 53.38 -36.69 -33.36
N GLN A 386 52.72 -36.97 -32.22
CA GLN A 386 53.35 -37.59 -31.05
C GLN A 386 53.75 -39.04 -31.31
N LEU A 387 52.95 -39.80 -32.08
CA LEU A 387 53.30 -41.15 -32.53
C LEU A 387 54.49 -41.11 -33.50
N ALA A 388 54.46 -40.26 -34.52
CA ALA A 388 55.60 -40.08 -35.44
C ALA A 388 56.88 -39.66 -34.72
N SER A 389 56.79 -38.78 -33.71
CA SER A 389 57.93 -38.37 -32.86
C SER A 389 58.48 -39.51 -31.99
N LEU A 390 57.66 -40.52 -31.67
CA LEU A 390 58.09 -41.71 -30.93
C LEU A 390 58.73 -42.74 -31.87
N GLU A 391 58.22 -42.89 -33.09
CA GLU A 391 58.81 -43.75 -34.12
C GLU A 391 60.14 -43.20 -34.62
N GLN A 392 60.25 -41.87 -34.81
CA GLN A 392 61.53 -41.24 -35.14
C GLN A 392 62.57 -41.50 -34.05
N ARG A 393 62.23 -41.34 -32.76
CA ARG A 393 63.16 -41.66 -31.66
C ARG A 393 63.61 -43.12 -31.67
N ARG A 394 62.72 -44.08 -31.99
CA ARG A 394 63.08 -45.50 -32.15
C ARG A 394 64.01 -45.70 -33.36
N ALA A 395 63.81 -44.96 -34.45
CA ALA A 395 64.72 -44.98 -35.59
C ALA A 395 66.09 -44.41 -35.21
N ASP A 396 66.15 -43.28 -34.48
CA ASP A 396 67.38 -42.68 -33.97
C ASP A 396 68.13 -43.65 -33.02
N GLU A 397 67.42 -44.33 -32.11
CA GLU A 397 67.96 -45.38 -31.24
C GLU A 397 68.47 -46.60 -32.03
N ASN A 398 67.84 -46.95 -33.15
CA ASN A 398 68.32 -48.01 -34.05
C ASN A 398 69.57 -47.58 -34.83
N VAL A 399 69.61 -46.36 -35.35
CA VAL A 399 70.79 -45.79 -36.04
C VAL A 399 71.97 -45.69 -35.06
N LEU A 400 71.73 -45.27 -33.82
CA LEU A 400 72.79 -45.21 -32.81
C LEU A 400 73.40 -46.61 -32.54
N ARG A 401 72.57 -47.65 -32.47
CA ARG A 401 73.06 -49.04 -32.35
C ARG A 401 73.85 -49.49 -33.59
N LEU A 402 73.42 -49.14 -34.79
CA LEU A 402 74.16 -49.43 -36.03
C LEU A 402 75.49 -48.67 -36.11
N VAL A 403 75.58 -47.46 -35.57
CA VAL A 403 76.83 -46.68 -35.50
C VAL A 403 77.81 -47.29 -34.48
N GLU A 404 77.33 -47.75 -33.32
CA GLU A 404 78.18 -48.42 -32.34
C GLU A 404 78.62 -49.82 -32.84
N GLU A 405 77.80 -50.50 -33.64
CA GLU A 405 78.13 -51.74 -34.34
C GLU A 405 79.20 -51.51 -35.42
N GLN A 406 79.00 -50.57 -36.34
CA GLN A 406 79.99 -50.14 -37.34
C GLN A 406 81.34 -49.75 -36.73
N LYS A 407 81.31 -49.13 -35.54
CA LYS A 407 82.52 -48.79 -34.80
C LYS A 407 83.25 -50.05 -34.28
N ARG A 408 82.51 -51.04 -33.76
CA ARG A 408 83.05 -52.35 -33.36
C ARG A 408 83.62 -53.12 -34.56
N GLU A 409 82.87 -53.20 -35.66
CA GLU A 409 83.31 -53.80 -36.94
C GLU A 409 84.61 -53.14 -37.43
N LYS A 410 84.72 -51.82 -37.34
CA LYS A 410 85.92 -51.07 -37.72
C LYS A 410 87.11 -51.35 -36.78
N GLU A 411 86.89 -51.43 -35.47
CA GLU A 411 87.93 -51.78 -34.50
C GLU A 411 88.46 -53.21 -34.73
N GLU A 412 87.57 -54.16 -35.06
CA GLU A 412 87.95 -55.52 -35.47
C GLU A 412 88.71 -55.53 -36.81
N ALA A 413 88.23 -54.80 -37.81
CA ALA A 413 88.90 -54.69 -39.12
C ALA A 413 90.31 -54.09 -39.00
N LEU A 414 90.50 -53.06 -38.17
CA LEU A 414 91.82 -52.49 -37.88
C LEU A 414 92.74 -53.50 -37.19
N SER A 415 92.23 -54.28 -36.23
CA SER A 415 93.00 -55.37 -35.62
C SER A 415 93.39 -56.45 -36.64
N LYS A 416 92.53 -56.70 -37.64
CA LYS A 416 92.74 -57.69 -38.69
C LYS A 416 93.75 -57.23 -39.75
N ILE A 417 93.74 -55.94 -40.10
CA ILE A 417 94.79 -55.32 -40.94
C ILE A 417 96.16 -55.45 -40.25
N LEU A 418 96.26 -55.11 -38.96
CA LEU A 418 97.51 -55.22 -38.19
C LEU A 418 97.99 -56.68 -38.01
N GLN A 419 97.08 -57.65 -38.14
CA GLN A 419 97.42 -59.08 -38.21
C GLN A 419 97.88 -59.51 -39.61
N LEU A 420 97.29 -58.97 -40.67
CA LEU A 420 97.68 -59.21 -42.08
C LEU A 420 99.04 -58.58 -42.42
N GLU A 421 99.36 -57.40 -41.88
CA GLU A 421 100.69 -56.78 -42.01
C GLU A 421 101.79 -57.72 -41.51
N LYS A 422 101.60 -58.34 -40.34
CA LYS A 422 102.53 -59.35 -39.79
C LYS A 422 102.63 -60.61 -40.64
N GLN A 423 101.55 -60.99 -41.36
CA GLN A 423 101.59 -62.10 -42.31
C GLN A 423 102.31 -61.72 -43.61
N LEU A 424 102.25 -60.46 -44.03
CA LEU A 424 103.00 -59.94 -45.17
C LEU A 424 104.52 -59.93 -44.88
N ASP A 425 104.92 -59.48 -43.69
CA ASP A 425 106.32 -59.57 -43.23
C ASP A 425 106.82 -61.04 -43.21
N ALA A 426 105.97 -61.96 -42.71
CA ALA A 426 106.28 -63.39 -42.70
C ALA A 426 106.39 -63.98 -44.12
N LYS A 427 105.56 -63.52 -45.08
CA LYS A 427 105.63 -63.92 -46.49
C LYS A 427 106.94 -63.46 -47.14
N GLN A 428 107.37 -62.21 -46.91
CA GLN A 428 108.66 -61.73 -47.43
C GLN A 428 109.84 -62.54 -46.87
N LYS A 429 109.76 -62.98 -45.61
CA LYS A 429 110.76 -63.90 -45.03
C LYS A 429 110.74 -65.29 -45.69
N LEU A 430 109.56 -65.85 -45.97
CA LEU A 430 109.43 -67.12 -46.68
C LEU A 430 109.98 -67.04 -48.12
N GLU A 431 109.73 -65.94 -48.84
CA GLU A 431 110.30 -65.71 -50.18
C GLU A 431 111.84 -65.70 -50.17
N MET A 432 112.44 -65.08 -49.14
CA MET A 432 113.89 -65.09 -48.93
C MET A 432 114.42 -66.51 -48.64
N GLU A 433 113.76 -67.28 -47.77
CA GLU A 433 114.15 -68.66 -47.47
C GLU A 433 114.03 -69.58 -48.70
N ILE A 434 112.99 -69.40 -49.52
CA ILE A 434 112.79 -70.15 -50.77
C ILE A 434 113.90 -69.85 -51.79
N GLN A 435 114.35 -68.60 -51.89
CA GLN A 435 115.51 -68.27 -52.74
C GLN A 435 116.82 -68.85 -52.17
N GLU A 436 117.03 -68.83 -50.86
CA GLU A 436 118.22 -69.41 -50.24
C GLU A 436 118.29 -70.93 -50.46
N LEU A 437 117.16 -71.64 -50.30
CA LEU A 437 117.06 -73.08 -50.56
C LEU A 437 117.27 -73.41 -52.04
N LYS A 438 116.66 -72.66 -52.98
CA LYS A 438 116.92 -72.81 -54.42
C LYS A 438 118.39 -72.58 -54.77
N GLY A 439 119.04 -71.57 -54.17
CA GLY A 439 120.46 -71.31 -54.34
C GLY A 439 121.33 -72.48 -53.86
N LYS A 440 121.04 -73.04 -52.68
CA LYS A 440 121.75 -74.21 -52.13
C LYS A 440 121.57 -75.45 -53.01
N LEU A 441 120.35 -75.76 -53.45
CA LEU A 441 120.07 -76.87 -54.36
C LEU A 441 120.80 -76.70 -55.70
N GLN A 442 120.78 -75.50 -56.28
CA GLN A 442 121.51 -75.19 -57.52
C GLN A 442 123.03 -75.47 -57.38
N VAL A 443 123.63 -75.13 -56.22
CA VAL A 443 125.06 -75.39 -55.93
C VAL A 443 125.34 -76.87 -55.74
N MET A 444 124.53 -77.61 -54.98
CA MET A 444 124.73 -79.06 -54.79
C MET A 444 124.58 -79.85 -56.09
N LYS A 445 123.73 -79.38 -57.02
CA LYS A 445 123.59 -79.96 -58.35
C LYS A 445 124.82 -79.80 -59.26
N HIS A 446 125.81 -79.01 -58.86
CA HIS A 446 127.12 -78.90 -59.54
C HIS A 446 128.20 -79.77 -58.86
N LEU A 447 127.84 -80.61 -57.89
CA LEU A 447 128.69 -81.62 -57.25
C LEU A 447 128.29 -83.05 -57.65
N GLU A 448 127.63 -83.22 -58.80
CA GLU A 448 127.29 -84.52 -59.40
C GLU A 448 128.53 -85.22 -59.99
N ASP A 449 129.42 -85.70 -59.13
CA ASP A 449 130.47 -86.66 -59.48
C ASP A 449 130.71 -87.64 -58.31
N GLN A 450 130.46 -88.94 -58.55
CA GLN A 450 130.62 -90.10 -57.66
C GLN A 450 129.50 -90.34 -56.60
N ASP A 451 129.21 -91.62 -56.34
CA ASP A 451 128.01 -92.12 -55.67
C ASP A 451 127.96 -91.98 -54.12
N ASP A 452 128.03 -90.75 -53.60
CA ASP A 452 127.74 -90.50 -52.17
C ASP A 452 126.22 -90.43 -51.92
N VAL A 453 125.66 -91.56 -51.48
CA VAL A 453 124.25 -91.71 -51.07
C VAL A 453 123.82 -90.69 -50.00
N GLY A 454 124.74 -90.24 -49.14
CA GLY A 454 124.47 -89.23 -48.11
C GLY A 454 124.21 -87.83 -48.67
N VAL A 455 124.72 -87.53 -49.88
CA VAL A 455 124.42 -86.28 -50.60
C VAL A 455 123.05 -86.36 -51.27
N GLN A 456 122.73 -87.49 -51.93
CA GLN A 456 121.42 -87.68 -52.57
C GLN A 456 120.25 -87.67 -51.58
N GLN A 457 120.42 -88.32 -50.42
CA GLN A 457 119.44 -88.28 -49.31
C GLN A 457 119.11 -86.83 -48.91
N LYS A 458 120.13 -86.00 -48.68
CA LYS A 458 119.97 -84.59 -48.31
C LYS A 458 119.41 -83.74 -49.44
N MET A 459 119.82 -83.99 -50.68
CA MET A 459 119.29 -83.26 -51.84
C MET A 459 117.79 -83.50 -51.98
N LYS A 460 117.31 -84.72 -51.70
CA LYS A 460 115.87 -85.01 -51.65
C LYS A 460 115.18 -84.32 -50.47
N GLU A 461 115.73 -84.42 -49.25
CA GLU A 461 115.13 -83.76 -48.06
C GLU A 461 114.97 -82.23 -48.25
N MET A 462 115.89 -81.57 -48.97
CA MET A 462 115.77 -80.16 -49.31
C MET A 462 114.85 -79.86 -50.50
N ASP A 463 114.66 -80.79 -51.44
CA ASP A 463 113.66 -80.64 -52.49
C ASP A 463 112.24 -80.82 -51.91
N ASP A 464 112.05 -81.76 -50.99
CA ASP A 464 110.79 -81.96 -50.26
C ASP A 464 110.43 -80.72 -49.37
N ASP A 465 111.37 -80.14 -48.60
CA ASP A 465 111.16 -78.87 -47.85
C ASP A 465 110.88 -77.67 -48.78
N LEU A 466 111.59 -77.59 -49.92
CA LEU A 466 111.37 -76.53 -50.91
C LEU A 466 109.97 -76.62 -51.53
N ASN A 467 109.51 -77.83 -51.86
CA ASN A 467 108.19 -78.04 -52.45
C ASN A 467 107.08 -77.66 -51.44
N GLN A 468 107.19 -78.05 -50.17
CA GLN A 468 106.23 -77.65 -49.13
C GLN A 468 106.14 -76.11 -48.99
N LYS A 469 107.29 -75.41 -48.89
CA LYS A 469 107.30 -73.94 -48.79
C LYS A 469 106.77 -73.23 -50.04
N VAL A 470 106.79 -73.89 -51.21
CA VAL A 470 106.20 -73.37 -52.44
C VAL A 470 104.68 -73.54 -52.45
N GLU A 471 104.13 -74.62 -51.89
CA GLU A 471 102.67 -74.76 -51.69
C GLU A 471 102.15 -73.71 -50.68
N ASP A 472 102.79 -73.58 -49.53
CA ASP A 472 102.45 -72.58 -48.49
C ASP A 472 102.39 -71.13 -49.05
N LEU A 473 103.24 -70.81 -50.04
CA LEU A 473 103.29 -69.50 -50.69
C LEU A 473 102.17 -69.29 -51.73
N ASN A 474 101.73 -70.36 -52.40
CA ASN A 474 100.61 -70.28 -53.36
C ASN A 474 99.28 -70.02 -52.64
N ASP A 475 99.03 -70.68 -51.50
CA ASP A 475 97.84 -70.45 -50.67
C ASP A 475 97.75 -68.98 -50.19
N LEU A 476 98.88 -68.41 -49.79
CA LEU A 476 99.00 -66.98 -49.45
C LEU A 476 98.73 -66.05 -50.65
N GLN A 477 98.99 -66.49 -51.88
CA GLN A 477 98.77 -65.70 -53.10
C GLN A 477 97.29 -65.71 -53.54
N GLU A 478 96.57 -66.79 -53.31
CA GLU A 478 95.12 -66.89 -53.58
C GLU A 478 94.30 -66.03 -52.60
N LEU A 479 94.75 -65.97 -51.33
CA LEU A 479 94.22 -65.04 -50.32
C LEU A 479 94.34 -63.57 -50.75
N TYR A 480 95.47 -63.18 -51.34
CA TYR A 480 95.69 -61.80 -51.82
C TYR A 480 94.74 -61.41 -52.96
N ARG A 481 94.49 -62.33 -53.93
CA ARG A 481 93.51 -62.12 -55.00
C ARG A 481 92.10 -61.89 -54.45
N THR A 482 91.73 -62.66 -53.44
CA THR A 482 90.41 -62.56 -52.78
C THR A 482 90.21 -61.19 -52.11
N LEU A 483 91.26 -60.64 -51.51
CA LEU A 483 91.20 -59.33 -50.84
C LEU A 483 90.98 -58.17 -51.84
N VAL A 484 91.69 -58.18 -52.98
CA VAL A 484 91.56 -57.17 -54.05
C VAL A 484 90.18 -57.21 -54.71
N ALA A 485 89.52 -58.38 -54.76
CA ALA A 485 88.13 -58.48 -55.21
C ALA A 485 87.16 -57.78 -54.24
N LYS A 486 87.34 -57.98 -52.92
CA LYS A 486 86.49 -57.38 -51.88
C LYS A 486 86.66 -55.86 -51.74
N GLU A 487 87.86 -55.34 -51.99
CA GLU A 487 88.10 -53.89 -52.05
C GLU A 487 87.23 -53.22 -53.13
N ARG A 488 87.11 -53.86 -54.30
CA ARG A 488 86.33 -53.32 -55.44
C ARG A 488 84.84 -53.31 -55.16
N GLU A 489 84.28 -54.42 -54.67
CA GLU A 489 82.87 -54.49 -54.27
C GLU A 489 82.51 -53.38 -53.26
N SER A 490 83.33 -53.16 -52.23
CA SER A 490 83.08 -52.13 -51.22
C SER A 490 83.19 -50.69 -51.76
N ASN A 491 84.04 -50.45 -52.75
CA ASN A 491 84.14 -49.14 -53.41
C ASN A 491 82.96 -48.89 -54.36
N ASP A 492 82.48 -49.92 -55.07
CA ASP A 492 81.29 -49.81 -55.93
C ASP A 492 80.03 -49.51 -55.10
N GLU A 493 79.84 -50.20 -53.96
CA GLU A 493 78.77 -49.91 -52.97
C GLU A 493 78.79 -48.45 -52.50
N LEU A 494 79.99 -47.87 -52.27
CA LEU A 494 80.15 -46.47 -51.86
C LEU A 494 79.78 -45.47 -52.97
N GLN A 495 79.95 -45.81 -54.24
CA GLN A 495 79.54 -44.96 -55.36
C GLN A 495 78.01 -44.98 -55.55
N ASP A 496 77.39 -46.16 -55.52
CA ASP A 496 75.93 -46.25 -55.65
C ASP A 496 75.21 -45.61 -54.44
N ALA A 497 75.74 -45.74 -53.22
CA ALA A 497 75.22 -45.03 -52.05
C ALA A 497 75.28 -43.49 -52.20
N ARG A 498 76.35 -42.95 -52.84
CA ARG A 498 76.46 -41.50 -53.14
C ARG A 498 75.44 -41.06 -54.19
N LYS A 499 75.18 -41.91 -55.19
CA LYS A 499 74.29 -41.65 -56.33
C LYS A 499 72.80 -41.68 -55.94
N GLU A 500 72.40 -42.63 -55.10
CA GLU A 500 71.08 -42.62 -54.43
C GLU A 500 70.87 -41.33 -53.63
N LEU A 501 71.86 -40.91 -52.84
CA LEU A 501 71.74 -39.75 -51.96
C LEU A 501 71.64 -38.41 -52.73
N ILE A 502 72.30 -38.28 -53.89
CA ILE A 502 72.09 -37.17 -54.82
C ILE A 502 70.68 -37.20 -55.43
N THR A 503 70.16 -38.39 -55.77
CA THR A 503 68.83 -38.56 -56.36
C THR A 503 67.73 -38.17 -55.34
N GLY A 504 67.79 -38.70 -54.12
CA GLY A 504 66.80 -38.41 -53.07
C GLY A 504 66.77 -36.95 -52.58
N LEU A 505 67.85 -36.18 -52.78
CA LEU A 505 67.90 -34.75 -52.43
C LEU A 505 67.46 -33.82 -53.57
N GLN A 506 67.29 -34.30 -54.80
CA GLN A 506 66.78 -33.48 -55.91
C GLN A 506 65.30 -33.10 -55.70
N ASP A 507 64.47 -34.05 -55.28
CA ASP A 507 63.00 -33.88 -55.18
C ASP A 507 62.53 -32.91 -54.07
N GLN A 508 63.39 -32.54 -53.11
CA GLN A 508 62.99 -31.71 -51.95
C GLN A 508 63.30 -30.21 -52.11
N SER A 509 63.69 -29.75 -53.31
CA SER A 509 64.19 -28.39 -53.55
C SER A 509 63.12 -27.28 -53.58
N SER A 510 62.33 -27.11 -52.51
CA SER A 510 61.48 -25.92 -52.32
C SER A 510 61.06 -25.62 -50.86
N ASN A 511 62.01 -25.36 -49.96
CA ASN A 511 61.93 -24.27 -48.96
C ASN A 511 63.14 -24.22 -48.00
N GLY A 512 63.78 -23.05 -47.87
CA GLY A 512 64.88 -22.79 -46.90
C GLY A 512 66.23 -23.36 -47.33
N ARG A 513 67.32 -22.61 -47.11
CA ARG A 513 68.69 -23.06 -47.39
C ARG A 513 69.24 -23.87 -46.22
N PRO A 514 69.60 -25.15 -46.36
CA PRO A 514 70.52 -25.83 -45.45
C PRO A 514 71.96 -25.42 -45.79
N ASN A 515 72.91 -25.69 -44.89
CA ASN A 515 74.34 -25.44 -45.14
C ASN A 515 74.95 -26.41 -46.17
N ILE A 516 74.27 -27.52 -46.44
CA ILE A 516 74.66 -28.57 -47.40
C ILE A 516 73.45 -28.83 -48.30
N GLY A 517 73.69 -29.05 -49.58
CA GLY A 517 72.65 -29.39 -50.56
C GLY A 517 73.26 -29.71 -51.90
N ILE A 518 72.44 -29.82 -52.94
CA ILE A 518 72.94 -30.06 -54.30
C ILE A 518 73.30 -28.73 -54.95
N LYS A 519 74.51 -28.65 -55.50
CA LYS A 519 74.90 -27.62 -56.46
C LYS A 519 74.95 -28.25 -57.84
N ARG A 520 74.39 -27.59 -58.85
CA ARG A 520 74.64 -27.93 -60.26
C ARG A 520 75.89 -27.20 -60.70
N MET A 521 76.96 -27.96 -60.95
CA MET A 521 78.24 -27.43 -61.40
C MET A 521 78.13 -27.08 -62.88
N GLY A 522 78.47 -25.84 -63.24
CA GLY A 522 78.28 -25.30 -64.60
C GLY A 522 76.99 -24.50 -64.82
N ASP A 523 76.14 -24.33 -63.79
CA ASP A 523 75.04 -23.36 -63.80
C ASP A 523 75.57 -21.94 -63.50
N ILE A 524 75.09 -20.94 -64.23
CA ILE A 524 75.35 -19.51 -63.97
C ILE A 524 74.48 -19.01 -62.80
N ASP A 525 75.08 -18.29 -61.83
CA ASP A 525 74.27 -17.53 -60.85
C ASP A 525 73.60 -16.33 -61.53
N ILE A 526 72.27 -16.34 -61.57
CA ILE A 526 71.43 -15.27 -62.12
C ILE A 526 71.50 -13.95 -61.32
N LYS A 527 72.08 -13.93 -60.11
CA LYS A 527 72.09 -12.73 -59.25
C LYS A 527 72.87 -11.54 -59.84
N PRO A 528 74.13 -11.66 -60.32
CA PRO A 528 74.81 -10.61 -61.09
C PRO A 528 73.97 -10.05 -62.24
N PHE A 529 73.25 -10.92 -62.97
CA PHE A 529 72.35 -10.53 -64.05
C PHE A 529 71.18 -9.71 -63.51
N GLN A 530 70.54 -10.14 -62.42
CA GLN A 530 69.46 -9.39 -61.77
C GLN A 530 69.94 -8.05 -61.20
N ASN A 531 71.13 -7.98 -60.61
CA ASN A 531 71.69 -6.75 -60.06
C ASN A 531 71.97 -5.73 -61.17
N THR A 532 72.65 -6.15 -62.23
CA THR A 532 73.03 -5.28 -63.35
C THR A 532 71.81 -4.83 -64.15
N CYS A 533 70.88 -5.74 -64.45
CA CYS A 533 69.66 -5.38 -65.17
C CYS A 533 68.73 -4.44 -64.38
N LYS A 534 68.68 -4.53 -63.04
CA LYS A 534 67.96 -3.56 -62.19
C LYS A 534 68.57 -2.15 -62.20
N GLN A 535 69.82 -2.00 -62.63
CA GLN A 535 70.47 -0.69 -62.80
C GLN A 535 70.30 -0.12 -64.22
N LYS A 536 70.09 -0.99 -65.23
CA LYS A 536 69.99 -0.61 -66.65
C LYS A 536 68.56 -0.51 -67.20
N PHE A 537 67.60 -1.25 -66.65
CA PHE A 537 66.23 -1.38 -67.18
C PHE A 537 65.15 -0.96 -66.16
N SER A 538 63.91 -0.81 -66.62
CA SER A 538 62.77 -0.59 -65.71
C SER A 538 62.57 -1.81 -64.77
N PRO A 539 61.96 -1.66 -63.58
CA PRO A 539 61.80 -2.77 -62.63
C PRO A 539 61.05 -3.98 -63.21
N ASP A 540 60.06 -3.73 -64.07
CA ASP A 540 59.21 -4.75 -64.68
C ASP A 540 59.95 -5.52 -65.79
N GLU A 541 60.83 -4.84 -66.54
CA GLU A 541 61.66 -5.46 -67.58
C GLU A 541 62.92 -6.12 -67.01
N ALA A 542 63.50 -5.57 -65.94
CA ALA A 542 64.80 -5.96 -65.40
C ALA A 542 64.89 -7.45 -65.01
N MET A 543 63.80 -8.04 -64.50
CA MET A 543 63.78 -9.48 -64.20
C MET A 543 63.71 -10.34 -65.46
N VAL A 544 62.99 -9.90 -66.50
CA VAL A 544 62.92 -10.60 -67.78
C VAL A 544 64.28 -10.54 -68.48
N GLN A 545 64.85 -9.34 -68.61
CA GLN A 545 66.17 -9.13 -69.23
C GLN A 545 67.28 -9.89 -68.51
N ALA A 546 67.27 -9.92 -67.17
CA ALA A 546 68.21 -10.72 -66.39
C ALA A 546 68.10 -12.22 -66.69
N SER A 547 66.87 -12.75 -66.81
CA SER A 547 66.65 -14.16 -67.13
C SER A 547 67.05 -14.49 -68.57
N THR A 548 66.66 -13.66 -69.56
CA THR A 548 67.00 -13.86 -70.97
C THR A 548 68.50 -13.81 -71.20
N LEU A 549 69.20 -12.83 -70.60
CA LEU A 549 70.65 -12.72 -70.72
C LEU A 549 71.37 -13.89 -70.00
N CYS A 550 70.90 -14.31 -68.83
CA CYS A 550 71.46 -15.46 -68.12
C CYS A 550 71.28 -16.77 -68.92
N SER A 551 70.11 -17.00 -69.54
CA SER A 551 69.88 -18.16 -70.40
C SER A 551 70.76 -18.13 -71.65
N LEU A 552 70.89 -16.99 -72.34
CA LEU A 552 71.72 -16.87 -73.54
C LEU A 552 73.21 -17.20 -73.27
N TRP A 553 73.72 -16.82 -72.11
CA TRP A 553 75.07 -17.22 -71.69
C TRP A 553 75.14 -18.66 -71.19
N GLN A 554 74.07 -19.21 -70.60
CA GLN A 554 74.02 -20.64 -70.23
C GLN A 554 74.04 -21.53 -71.48
N ASP A 555 73.26 -21.20 -72.50
CA ASP A 555 73.26 -21.85 -73.81
C ASP A 555 74.65 -21.74 -74.48
N SER A 556 75.33 -20.59 -74.30
CA SER A 556 76.71 -20.43 -74.78
C SER A 556 77.70 -21.36 -74.06
N LEU A 557 77.58 -21.59 -72.75
CA LEU A 557 78.43 -22.54 -72.02
C LEU A 557 78.26 -24.00 -72.47
N THR A 558 77.06 -24.35 -72.95
CA THR A 558 76.75 -25.71 -73.45
C THR A 558 77.14 -25.91 -74.92
N ASP A 559 77.49 -24.86 -75.66
CA ASP A 559 78.01 -24.95 -77.03
C ASP A 559 79.39 -25.64 -77.06
N PRO A 560 79.51 -26.86 -77.61
CA PRO A 560 80.78 -27.58 -77.66
C PRO A 560 81.80 -26.91 -78.61
N ASN A 561 81.35 -26.01 -79.49
CA ASN A 561 82.23 -25.26 -80.38
C ASN A 561 82.87 -24.05 -79.69
N TRP A 562 82.46 -23.71 -78.46
CA TRP A 562 83.05 -22.65 -77.67
C TRP A 562 83.80 -23.22 -76.46
N HIS A 563 85.11 -23.00 -76.46
CA HIS A 563 86.04 -23.44 -75.41
C HIS A 563 87.14 -22.37 -75.27
N PRO A 564 86.86 -21.24 -74.59
CA PRO A 564 87.80 -20.15 -74.44
C PRO A 564 88.80 -20.47 -73.31
N PHE A 565 89.62 -21.50 -73.54
CA PHE A 565 90.74 -21.91 -72.70
C PHE A 565 92.01 -22.02 -73.53
N LYS A 566 93.14 -21.70 -72.90
CA LYS A 566 94.50 -21.86 -73.41
C LYS A 566 95.32 -22.71 -72.45
N VAL A 567 96.03 -23.68 -72.99
CA VAL A 567 96.94 -24.54 -72.23
C VAL A 567 98.19 -23.75 -71.87
N VAL A 568 98.52 -23.70 -70.58
CA VAL A 568 99.74 -23.08 -70.04
C VAL A 568 100.49 -24.12 -69.23
N THR A 569 101.75 -24.37 -69.57
CA THR A 569 102.60 -25.31 -68.82
C THR A 569 103.30 -24.60 -67.67
N ILE A 570 103.13 -25.10 -66.45
CA ILE A 570 103.73 -24.57 -65.21
C ILE A 570 104.34 -25.75 -64.44
N ASP A 571 105.63 -25.64 -64.09
CA ASP A 571 106.42 -26.64 -63.34
C ASP A 571 106.39 -28.09 -63.88
N GLY A 572 106.01 -28.27 -65.15
CA GLY A 572 105.97 -29.55 -65.86
C GLY A 572 104.56 -30.05 -66.17
N ASP A 573 103.55 -29.58 -65.44
CA ASP A 573 102.15 -29.89 -65.70
C ASP A 573 101.52 -28.88 -66.67
N SER A 574 100.63 -29.37 -67.54
CA SER A 574 99.86 -28.54 -68.48
C SER A 574 98.48 -28.22 -67.91
N GLN A 575 98.18 -26.93 -67.73
CA GLN A 575 96.92 -26.47 -67.13
C GLN A 575 96.10 -25.63 -68.12
N GLU A 576 94.82 -25.96 -68.29
CA GLU A 576 93.86 -25.18 -69.08
C GLU A 576 93.39 -23.95 -68.27
N ASN A 577 93.88 -22.77 -68.65
CA ASN A 577 93.45 -21.49 -68.09
C ASN A 577 92.53 -20.77 -69.09
N ILE A 578 91.61 -19.93 -68.60
CA ILE A 578 90.72 -19.18 -69.50
C ILE A 578 91.52 -18.28 -70.43
N ASP A 579 91.10 -18.23 -71.70
CA ASP A 579 91.63 -17.26 -72.63
C ASP A 579 90.94 -15.90 -72.42
N GLU A 580 91.60 -15.02 -71.67
CA GLU A 580 91.20 -13.62 -71.52
C GLU A 580 91.15 -12.85 -72.85
N ASP A 581 91.71 -13.41 -73.94
CA ASP A 581 91.62 -12.83 -75.27
C ASP A 581 90.38 -13.23 -76.09
N ASP A 582 89.50 -14.13 -75.59
CA ASP A 582 88.27 -14.52 -76.30
C ASP A 582 87.31 -13.33 -76.52
N GLU A 583 86.88 -13.16 -77.77
CA GLU A 583 86.04 -12.03 -78.21
C GLU A 583 84.65 -12.02 -77.56
N LYS A 584 84.04 -13.19 -77.27
CA LYS A 584 82.74 -13.25 -76.57
C LYS A 584 82.91 -12.81 -75.11
N LEU A 585 83.94 -13.29 -74.42
CA LEU A 585 84.27 -12.92 -73.03
C LEU A 585 84.66 -11.44 -72.90
N LYS A 586 85.43 -10.90 -73.84
CA LYS A 586 85.73 -9.46 -73.95
C LYS A 586 84.45 -8.64 -74.11
N GLY A 587 83.60 -8.99 -75.07
CA GLY A 587 82.32 -8.31 -75.32
C GLY A 587 81.41 -8.33 -74.09
N LEU A 588 81.27 -9.49 -73.43
CA LEU A 588 80.53 -9.63 -72.18
C LEU A 588 81.02 -8.67 -71.08
N LYS A 589 82.34 -8.62 -70.87
CA LYS A 589 82.97 -7.77 -69.85
C LYS A 589 82.79 -6.28 -70.17
N GLN A 590 82.92 -5.91 -71.44
CA GLN A 590 82.78 -4.52 -71.89
C GLN A 590 81.34 -4.00 -71.86
N GLU A 591 80.36 -4.83 -72.25
CA GLU A 591 78.95 -4.43 -72.24
C GLU A 591 78.30 -4.53 -70.86
N TRP A 592 78.60 -5.58 -70.09
CA TRP A 592 77.84 -5.97 -68.88
C TRP A 592 78.65 -5.95 -67.58
N GLY A 593 79.97 -5.74 -67.66
CA GLY A 593 80.82 -5.52 -66.50
C GLY A 593 81.26 -6.78 -65.75
N ASP A 594 82.15 -6.57 -64.77
CA ASP A 594 82.88 -7.64 -64.09
C ASP A 594 81.98 -8.62 -63.32
N GLU A 595 80.86 -8.20 -62.73
CA GLU A 595 79.98 -9.10 -61.97
C GLU A 595 79.41 -10.23 -62.85
N ILE A 596 78.94 -9.89 -64.05
CA ILE A 596 78.38 -10.84 -65.01
C ILE A 596 79.49 -11.68 -65.67
N TYR A 597 80.60 -11.04 -66.07
CA TYR A 597 81.76 -11.72 -66.62
C TYR A 597 82.28 -12.82 -65.66
N ASN A 598 82.46 -12.49 -64.38
CA ASN A 598 82.95 -13.44 -63.38
C ASN A 598 81.96 -14.60 -63.12
N ALA A 599 80.65 -14.36 -63.22
CA ALA A 599 79.64 -15.41 -63.09
C ALA A 599 79.71 -16.45 -64.22
N VAL A 600 79.83 -15.99 -65.48
CA VAL A 600 80.00 -16.86 -66.66
C VAL A 600 81.34 -17.58 -66.61
N VAL A 601 82.42 -16.88 -66.25
CA VAL A 601 83.77 -17.45 -66.06
C VAL A 601 83.79 -18.55 -64.99
N THR A 602 83.08 -18.38 -63.88
CA THR A 602 83.00 -19.39 -62.82
C THR A 602 82.27 -20.64 -63.31
N ALA A 603 81.08 -20.47 -63.90
CA ALA A 603 80.32 -21.58 -64.47
C ALA A 603 81.08 -22.31 -65.59
N LEU A 604 81.84 -21.60 -66.42
CA LEU A 604 82.70 -22.20 -67.46
C LEU A 604 83.79 -23.10 -66.84
N LYS A 605 84.49 -22.65 -65.79
CA LYS A 605 85.51 -23.46 -65.11
C LYS A 605 84.89 -24.71 -64.47
N GLU A 606 83.73 -24.57 -63.83
CA GLU A 606 83.00 -25.69 -63.24
C GLU A 606 82.55 -26.70 -64.30
N MET A 607 82.11 -26.24 -65.48
CA MET A 607 81.78 -27.13 -66.60
C MET A 607 83.01 -27.93 -67.08
N ASN A 608 84.18 -27.29 -67.16
CA ASN A 608 85.42 -27.93 -67.64
C ASN A 608 86.05 -28.88 -66.61
N GLU A 609 85.91 -28.61 -65.31
CA GLU A 609 86.37 -29.51 -64.24
C GLU A 609 85.47 -30.75 -64.09
N TYR A 610 84.15 -30.60 -64.19
CA TYR A 610 83.19 -31.67 -63.87
C TYR A 610 82.66 -32.44 -65.09
N ASN A 611 82.61 -31.83 -66.27
CA ASN A 611 82.03 -32.43 -67.47
C ASN A 611 82.59 -31.83 -68.78
N PRO A 612 83.93 -31.80 -68.99
CA PRO A 612 84.55 -31.11 -70.12
C PRO A 612 84.03 -31.61 -71.48
N SER A 613 83.82 -32.93 -71.60
CA SER A 613 83.35 -33.58 -72.82
C SER A 613 81.84 -33.53 -73.03
N GLY A 614 81.04 -33.48 -71.95
CA GLY A 614 79.57 -33.55 -72.05
C GLY A 614 78.87 -32.20 -72.06
N ARG A 615 79.49 -31.14 -71.51
CA ARG A 615 78.99 -29.74 -71.51
C ARG A 615 77.56 -29.55 -70.98
N TYR A 616 77.10 -30.42 -70.08
CA TYR A 616 75.86 -30.25 -69.32
C TYR A 616 76.13 -30.17 -67.82
N SER A 617 75.27 -29.45 -67.10
CA SER A 617 75.41 -29.21 -65.66
C SER A 617 75.39 -30.52 -64.84
N VAL A 618 76.38 -30.74 -63.97
CA VAL A 618 76.45 -31.96 -63.14
C VAL A 618 75.99 -31.66 -61.70
N PRO A 619 75.01 -32.40 -61.15
CA PRO A 619 74.63 -32.28 -59.74
C PRO A 619 75.69 -32.90 -58.82
N GLU A 620 76.23 -32.11 -57.89
CA GLU A 620 77.23 -32.54 -56.90
C GLU A 620 76.74 -32.19 -55.48
N LEU A 621 77.11 -33.03 -54.50
CA LEU A 621 76.80 -32.78 -53.09
C LEU A 621 77.75 -31.70 -52.54
N TRP A 622 77.21 -30.55 -52.17
CA TRP A 622 77.99 -29.33 -51.92
C TRP A 622 77.76 -28.74 -50.52
N ASN A 623 78.86 -28.37 -49.86
CA ASN A 623 78.84 -27.64 -48.60
C ASN A 623 78.91 -26.14 -48.90
N PHE A 624 77.74 -25.47 -48.90
CA PHE A 624 77.60 -24.05 -49.21
C PHE A 624 78.20 -23.11 -48.15
N LYS A 625 78.54 -23.64 -46.97
CA LYS A 625 79.23 -22.87 -45.91
C LYS A 625 80.76 -22.88 -46.11
N GLU A 626 81.32 -23.99 -46.55
CA GLU A 626 82.77 -24.17 -46.74
C GLU A 626 83.25 -24.03 -48.19
N GLY A 627 82.33 -23.94 -49.16
CA GLY A 627 82.66 -23.68 -50.57
C GLY A 627 83.32 -24.87 -51.28
N ARG A 628 83.01 -26.10 -50.87
CA ARG A 628 83.64 -27.34 -51.38
C ARG A 628 82.64 -28.48 -51.53
N LYS A 629 83.06 -29.57 -52.20
CA LYS A 629 82.36 -30.87 -52.16
C LYS A 629 82.15 -31.30 -50.70
N ALA A 630 80.92 -31.69 -50.36
CA ALA A 630 80.59 -32.23 -49.05
C ALA A 630 80.98 -33.71 -48.97
N THR A 631 81.38 -34.17 -47.78
CA THR A 631 81.57 -35.60 -47.50
C THR A 631 80.30 -36.22 -46.93
N LEU A 632 80.10 -37.53 -47.11
CA LEU A 632 78.92 -38.27 -46.61
C LEU A 632 78.71 -38.15 -45.08
N LYS A 633 79.75 -37.77 -44.32
CA LYS A 633 79.69 -37.56 -42.86
C LYS A 633 79.11 -36.20 -42.44
N GLU A 634 79.05 -35.22 -43.33
CA GLU A 634 78.65 -33.84 -42.98
C GLU A 634 77.13 -33.64 -42.92
N VAL A 635 76.35 -34.56 -43.48
CA VAL A 635 74.90 -34.44 -43.70
C VAL A 635 74.05 -34.32 -42.41
N PRO A 636 74.28 -35.06 -41.30
CA PRO A 636 73.26 -35.22 -40.25
C PRO A 636 73.51 -34.36 -38.99
N THR A 637 73.45 -33.02 -39.05
CA THR A 637 73.52 -32.19 -37.81
C THR A 637 72.74 -30.86 -37.87
N ILE A 638 71.56 -30.81 -37.22
CA ILE A 638 70.81 -29.57 -36.90
C ILE A 638 70.21 -29.69 -35.48
N PRO A 639 70.49 -28.77 -34.52
CA PRO A 639 69.97 -28.86 -33.16
C PRO A 639 68.86 -27.84 -32.82
N HIS A 640 67.92 -28.23 -31.95
CA HIS A 640 67.03 -27.30 -31.24
C HIS A 640 66.55 -27.84 -29.88
N PHE A 641 66.66 -27.04 -28.81
CA PHE A 641 66.20 -27.41 -27.46
C PHE A 641 66.12 -26.18 -26.53
N GLN A 642 64.98 -26.00 -25.82
CA GLN A 642 64.78 -25.18 -24.59
C GLN A 642 63.26 -25.14 -24.27
N SER A 643 62.76 -24.83 -23.06
CA SER A 643 63.13 -25.24 -21.68
C SER A 643 61.99 -24.82 -20.71
N LEU A 644 61.82 -25.50 -19.56
CA LEU A 644 60.77 -25.20 -18.56
C LEU A 644 61.25 -25.44 -17.10
N PRO A 645 60.86 -24.58 -16.13
CA PRO A 645 60.90 -24.89 -14.69
C PRO A 645 59.51 -24.86 -14.00
N LYS A 646 59.46 -25.24 -12.70
CA LYS A 646 58.24 -25.55 -11.91
C LYS A 646 58.09 -24.70 -10.61
N SER A 647 56.95 -24.85 -9.92
CA SER A 647 56.52 -24.28 -8.62
C SER A 647 56.45 -25.38 -7.51
N PRO A 648 55.88 -25.22 -6.27
CA PRO A 648 55.31 -24.05 -5.56
C PRO A 648 56.12 -23.61 -4.29
N PRO A 649 55.82 -23.83 -2.96
CA PRO A 649 54.80 -24.63 -2.25
C PRO A 649 53.71 -23.83 -1.46
N SER A 650 53.61 -23.89 -0.12
CA SER A 650 52.35 -23.70 0.63
C SER A 650 52.44 -23.36 2.16
N SER A 651 51.29 -23.00 2.77
CA SER A 651 50.89 -23.11 4.22
C SER A 651 51.51 -22.15 5.28
N SER A 652 50.90 -21.84 6.46
CA SER A 652 49.48 -21.78 6.90
C SER A 652 49.29 -21.07 8.29
N SER A 653 48.04 -20.76 8.67
CA SER A 653 47.47 -20.72 10.05
C SER A 653 48.05 -19.82 11.17
N SER A 654 47.34 -18.70 11.43
CA SER A 654 46.88 -18.17 12.75
C SER A 654 47.51 -18.60 14.09
N SER A 655 47.77 -17.63 14.99
CA SER A 655 46.86 -17.31 16.13
C SER A 655 47.41 -16.22 17.08
N SER A 656 46.58 -15.81 18.05
CA SER A 656 46.68 -14.68 18.97
C SER A 656 47.81 -14.70 20.02
N THR A 657 48.18 -13.52 20.52
CA THR A 657 48.63 -13.35 21.92
C THR A 657 48.15 -12.01 22.48
N SER A 658 47.81 -11.96 23.77
CA SER A 658 47.41 -10.75 24.49
C SER A 658 48.42 -10.43 25.60
N ALA A 659 48.58 -9.15 25.92
CA ALA A 659 49.38 -8.67 27.04
C ALA A 659 48.55 -7.72 27.90
N SER A 660 48.51 -7.96 29.21
CA SER A 660 47.78 -7.14 30.18
C SER A 660 48.70 -6.13 30.84
N ALA A 661 48.18 -4.93 31.10
CA ALA A 661 48.85 -3.90 31.88
C ALA A 661 47.91 -3.39 32.98
N HIS A 662 48.22 -3.70 34.24
CA HIS A 662 47.49 -3.14 35.38
C HIS A 662 47.94 -1.70 35.64
N ARG A 663 47.00 -0.75 35.50
CA ARG A 663 47.05 0.54 36.22
C ARG A 663 45.90 0.58 37.21
N ARG A 664 46.13 1.18 38.38
CA ARG A 664 45.08 1.52 39.34
C ARG A 664 44.13 2.53 38.67
N MET A 665 42.83 2.26 38.70
CA MET A 665 41.82 3.23 38.29
C MET A 665 41.52 4.17 39.45
N GLU A 666 41.77 5.45 39.25
CA GLU A 666 40.95 6.49 39.88
C GLU A 666 39.52 6.35 39.35
N ALA A 667 38.50 6.65 40.17
CA ALA A 667 37.12 6.52 39.74
C ALA A 667 36.81 7.53 38.63
N SER A 668 36.44 7.04 37.44
CA SER A 668 36.12 7.89 36.28
C SER A 668 35.10 8.97 36.67
N PRO A 669 35.30 10.27 36.33
CA PRO A 669 34.45 11.38 36.82
C PRO A 669 32.95 11.22 36.58
N ILE A 670 32.56 10.41 35.60
CA ILE A 670 31.17 10.01 35.34
C ILE A 670 30.48 9.39 36.56
N TYR A 671 31.18 8.65 37.42
CA TYR A 671 30.63 8.07 38.65
C TYR A 671 30.35 9.10 39.75
N CYS A 672 30.78 10.35 39.58
CA CYS A 672 30.54 11.46 40.52
C CYS A 672 29.34 12.34 40.10
N LEU A 673 28.68 12.06 38.97
CA LEU A 673 27.53 12.83 38.49
C LEU A 673 26.24 12.42 39.21
N PRO A 674 25.37 13.38 39.62
CA PRO A 674 24.04 13.07 40.15
C PRO A 674 23.14 12.33 39.14
N ASN A 675 22.23 11.49 39.65
CA ASN A 675 21.26 10.77 38.82
C ASN A 675 20.43 11.70 37.93
N ASP A 676 20.04 12.89 38.41
CA ASP A 676 19.26 13.84 37.61
C ASP A 676 20.03 14.45 36.44
N THR A 677 21.36 14.58 36.55
CA THR A 677 22.21 14.94 35.42
C THR A 677 22.17 13.82 34.36
N PHE A 678 22.20 12.55 34.76
CA PHE A 678 22.00 11.44 33.83
C PHE A 678 20.58 11.37 33.27
N HIS A 679 19.54 11.65 34.06
CA HIS A 679 18.16 11.73 33.58
C HIS A 679 18.05 12.78 32.46
N GLN A 680 18.63 13.98 32.65
CA GLN A 680 18.69 15.03 31.63
C GLN A 680 19.52 14.60 30.39
N ILE A 681 20.69 13.97 30.58
CA ILE A 681 21.52 13.49 29.48
C ILE A 681 20.75 12.45 28.64
N PHE A 682 20.17 11.41 29.25
CA PHE A 682 19.41 10.41 28.49
C PHE A 682 18.13 11.00 27.88
N LEU A 683 17.48 11.97 28.53
CA LEU A 683 16.35 12.70 27.92
C LEU A 683 16.77 13.61 26.75
N SER A 684 18.05 14.00 26.62
CA SER A 684 18.54 14.67 25.41
C SER A 684 18.75 13.73 24.21
N LEU A 685 18.98 12.42 24.47
CA LEU A 685 19.26 11.44 23.41
C LEU A 685 17.98 10.96 22.70
N PRO A 686 18.07 10.53 21.42
CA PRO A 686 17.02 9.77 20.75
C PRO A 686 16.78 8.42 21.43
N LEU A 687 15.53 7.97 21.47
CA LEU A 687 15.11 6.70 22.09
C LEU A 687 15.97 5.49 21.66
N ARG A 688 16.39 5.46 20.38
CA ARG A 688 17.29 4.46 19.80
C ARG A 688 18.66 4.38 20.50
N GLN A 689 19.24 5.53 20.87
CA GLN A 689 20.52 5.58 21.57
C GLN A 689 20.36 5.17 23.04
N ILE A 690 19.26 5.57 23.70
CA ILE A 690 18.94 5.17 25.08
C ILE A 690 18.83 3.64 25.21
N MET A 691 18.23 2.97 24.22
CA MET A 691 18.16 1.50 24.14
C MET A 691 19.57 0.87 24.08
N ILE A 692 20.54 1.51 23.44
CA ILE A 692 21.95 1.07 23.36
C ILE A 692 22.70 1.40 24.65
N CYS A 693 22.47 2.56 25.26
CA CYS A 693 23.13 3.01 26.49
C CYS A 693 23.01 2.01 27.65
N ARG A 694 21.89 1.28 27.75
CA ARG A 694 21.72 0.17 28.72
C ARG A 694 22.83 -0.86 28.67
N CYS A 695 23.31 -1.20 27.47
CA CYS A 695 24.35 -2.22 27.27
C CYS A 695 25.77 -1.71 27.53
N VAL A 696 25.96 -0.41 27.80
CA VAL A 696 27.30 0.20 27.94
C VAL A 696 27.90 -0.07 29.32
N CYS A 697 27.13 0.12 30.41
CA CYS A 697 27.60 -0.17 31.76
C CYS A 697 26.45 -0.35 32.77
N LYS A 698 26.75 -0.97 33.92
CA LYS A 698 25.77 -1.22 34.99
C LYS A 698 25.11 0.06 35.51
N LEU A 699 25.84 1.17 35.59
CA LEU A 699 25.32 2.47 36.03
C LEU A 699 24.23 2.98 35.07
N PHE A 700 24.47 2.90 33.77
CA PHE A 700 23.50 3.34 32.76
C PHE A 700 22.27 2.42 32.77
N ASP A 701 22.45 1.10 32.90
CA ASP A 701 21.35 0.15 33.01
C ASP A 701 20.50 0.39 34.28
N GLN A 702 21.13 0.70 35.42
CA GLN A 702 20.45 1.05 36.67
C GLN A 702 19.63 2.34 36.55
N ILE A 703 20.20 3.41 35.98
CA ILE A 703 19.52 4.70 35.83
C ILE A 703 18.35 4.58 34.84
N ILE A 704 18.57 3.96 33.68
CA ILE A 704 17.53 3.77 32.64
C ILE A 704 16.44 2.80 33.10
N SER A 705 16.74 1.89 34.05
CA SER A 705 15.75 1.01 34.69
C SER A 705 15.07 1.60 35.92
N SER A 706 15.46 2.80 36.38
CA SER A 706 14.83 3.40 37.55
C SER A 706 13.36 3.74 37.26
N PRO A 707 12.42 3.53 38.19
CA PRO A 707 11.00 3.82 37.95
C PRO A 707 10.78 5.28 37.51
N PHE A 708 11.42 6.22 38.20
CA PHE A 708 11.35 7.65 37.89
C PHE A 708 11.83 7.98 36.46
N PHE A 709 12.92 7.37 35.98
CA PHE A 709 13.34 7.57 34.60
C PHE A 709 12.37 6.91 33.60
N ILE A 710 11.85 5.72 33.90
CA ILE A 710 10.85 5.02 33.08
C ILE A 710 9.58 5.87 32.94
N ASP A 711 9.11 6.49 34.03
CA ASP A 711 7.95 7.38 34.02
C ASP A 711 8.22 8.63 33.16
N LEU A 712 9.36 9.31 33.37
CA LEU A 712 9.79 10.48 32.57
C LEU A 712 9.89 10.18 31.07
N ILE A 713 10.50 9.05 30.68
CA ILE A 713 10.70 8.70 29.28
C ILE A 713 9.42 8.16 28.60
N SER A 714 8.47 7.61 29.37
CA SER A 714 7.23 7.01 28.82
C SER A 714 6.35 8.00 28.04
N ILE A 715 6.49 9.29 28.38
CA ILE A 715 5.84 10.45 27.75
C ILE A 715 6.32 10.67 26.31
N ARG A 716 7.51 10.17 25.95
CA ARG A 716 8.12 10.37 24.61
C ARG A 716 7.43 9.48 23.55
N PRO A 717 7.37 9.91 22.28
CA PRO A 717 6.78 9.10 21.21
C PRO A 717 7.53 7.77 21.03
N PRO A 718 6.81 6.65 20.77
CA PRO A 718 7.42 5.34 20.59
C PRO A 718 8.08 5.20 19.20
N LEU A 719 8.95 4.19 19.05
CA LEU A 719 9.37 3.72 17.73
C LEU A 719 8.29 2.79 17.17
N HIS A 720 7.75 3.08 15.99
CA HIS A 720 6.70 2.29 15.34
C HIS A 720 7.30 1.14 14.51
N LEU A 721 7.74 0.10 15.22
CA LEU A 721 8.41 -1.07 14.65
C LEU A 721 7.41 -2.14 14.17
N ILE A 722 7.84 -3.03 13.28
CA ILE A 722 7.03 -4.14 12.77
C ILE A 722 7.60 -5.47 13.28
N ALA A 723 6.97 -6.02 14.31
CA ALA A 723 7.36 -7.26 14.96
C ALA A 723 6.92 -8.50 14.16
N LEU A 724 7.82 -9.48 14.00
CA LEU A 724 7.50 -10.78 13.42
C LEU A 724 7.09 -11.81 14.48
N ARG A 725 6.16 -12.69 14.10
CA ARG A 725 5.83 -13.91 14.86
C ARG A 725 6.57 -15.11 14.25
N PRO A 726 7.23 -15.96 15.06
CA PRO A 726 7.75 -17.25 14.60
C PRO A 726 6.65 -18.12 13.97
N PRO A 727 6.96 -19.01 13.02
CA PRO A 727 6.01 -19.97 12.47
C PRO A 727 5.54 -20.97 13.54
N HIS A 728 4.25 -21.35 13.52
CA HIS A 728 3.73 -22.45 14.33
C HIS A 728 4.21 -23.80 13.77
N HIS A 729 5.29 -24.34 14.33
CA HIS A 729 5.70 -25.72 14.05
C HIS A 729 4.81 -26.71 14.80
N HIS A 730 3.75 -27.18 14.12
CA HIS A 730 3.03 -28.38 14.52
C HIS A 730 3.69 -29.59 13.85
N HIS A 731 4.30 -30.46 14.68
CA HIS A 731 4.88 -31.77 14.33
C HIS A 731 6.11 -31.79 13.39
N SER A 732 7.31 -31.75 13.98
CA SER A 732 8.50 -32.46 13.51
C SER A 732 9.47 -32.72 14.70
N HIS A 733 10.47 -33.59 14.53
CA HIS A 733 11.28 -34.14 15.64
C HIS A 733 12.50 -33.30 16.07
N GLU A 734 12.77 -32.14 15.46
CA GLU A 734 14.00 -31.35 15.66
C GLU A 734 14.00 -30.48 16.95
N ARG A 735 13.81 -31.11 18.11
CA ARG A 735 13.64 -30.40 19.39
C ARG A 735 14.92 -29.82 20.02
N LEU A 736 16.11 -30.18 19.53
CA LEU A 736 17.38 -29.86 20.20
C LEU A 736 18.12 -28.62 19.64
N SER A 737 18.06 -28.36 18.33
CA SER A 737 18.74 -27.20 17.72
C SER A 737 17.93 -25.88 17.87
N ALA A 738 16.60 -25.97 17.82
CA ALA A 738 15.72 -24.80 17.75
C ALA A 738 15.58 -23.98 19.06
N ALA A 739 16.25 -24.38 20.15
CA ALA A 739 16.12 -23.72 21.46
C ALA A 739 16.64 -22.27 21.44
N ALA A 740 17.84 -22.04 20.91
CA ALA A 740 18.48 -20.70 20.90
C ALA A 740 17.88 -19.73 19.85
N ALA A 741 17.18 -20.25 18.84
CA ALA A 741 16.60 -19.44 17.77
C ALA A 741 15.30 -18.72 18.18
N ASN A 742 14.55 -19.28 19.14
CA ASN A 742 13.22 -18.78 19.51
C ASN A 742 13.21 -17.75 20.65
N SER A 743 14.34 -17.54 21.34
CA SER A 743 14.47 -16.60 22.47
C SER A 743 14.63 -15.12 22.06
N SER A 744 14.16 -14.72 20.88
CA SER A 744 14.31 -13.33 20.40
C SER A 744 13.19 -12.85 19.49
N LEU A 745 12.74 -11.62 19.70
CA LEU A 745 11.79 -10.93 18.85
C LEU A 745 12.53 -10.20 17.72
N HIS A 746 12.30 -10.63 16.48
CA HIS A 746 12.74 -9.88 15.30
C HIS A 746 11.73 -8.77 14.98
N VAL A 747 12.26 -7.57 14.74
CA VAL A 747 11.49 -6.35 14.45
C VAL A 747 12.13 -5.62 13.28
N TYR A 748 11.33 -5.27 12.27
CA TYR A 748 11.75 -4.35 11.22
C TYR A 748 11.49 -2.91 11.65
N ASP A 749 12.38 -2.02 11.25
CA ASP A 749 12.41 -0.62 11.58
C ASP A 749 12.19 0.22 10.30
N PRO A 750 10.94 0.64 9.99
CA PRO A 750 10.63 1.26 8.72
C PRO A 750 11.31 2.61 8.51
N ASP A 751 11.61 3.33 9.60
CA ASP A 751 12.19 4.67 9.57
C ASP A 751 13.70 4.68 9.31
N GLN A 752 14.36 3.52 9.41
CA GLN A 752 15.79 3.34 9.10
C GLN A 752 16.05 2.21 8.09
N ASN A 753 14.99 1.53 7.61
CA ASN A 753 15.05 0.41 6.67
C ASN A 753 15.95 -0.76 7.15
N GLN A 754 15.92 -1.07 8.44
CA GLN A 754 16.81 -2.07 9.05
C GLN A 754 16.06 -3.13 9.87
N TRP A 755 16.74 -4.24 10.16
CA TRP A 755 16.26 -5.28 11.06
C TRP A 755 16.93 -5.16 12.42
N LEU A 756 16.13 -5.12 13.48
CA LEU A 756 16.55 -5.12 14.88
C LEU A 756 16.15 -6.46 15.53
N ARG A 757 16.79 -6.79 16.66
CA ARG A 757 16.56 -8.03 17.41
C ARG A 757 16.51 -7.74 18.91
N PHE A 758 15.37 -7.98 19.56
CA PHE A 758 15.26 -7.92 21.01
C PHE A 758 15.44 -9.30 21.63
N SER A 759 16.34 -9.41 22.60
CA SER A 759 16.51 -10.58 23.47
C SER A 759 15.25 -10.78 24.33
N LEU A 760 14.73 -12.00 24.35
CA LEU A 760 13.66 -12.46 25.26
C LEU A 760 14.19 -13.45 26.32
N ASP A 761 15.52 -13.59 26.43
CA ASP A 761 16.19 -14.57 27.32
C ASP A 761 15.97 -14.29 28.83
N PHE A 762 15.31 -13.18 29.18
CA PHE A 762 14.87 -12.87 30.53
C PHE A 762 13.55 -13.56 30.92
N LEU A 763 12.90 -14.26 29.98
CA LEU A 763 11.64 -14.97 30.19
C LEU A 763 11.90 -16.43 30.58
N PRO A 764 11.40 -16.94 31.72
CA PRO A 764 11.58 -18.32 32.15
C PRO A 764 10.66 -19.32 31.42
N PHE A 765 10.34 -19.08 30.14
CA PHE A 765 9.36 -19.85 29.37
C PHE A 765 9.98 -20.50 28.14
N ARG A 766 9.58 -21.76 27.87
CA ARG A 766 9.98 -22.45 26.65
C ARG A 766 9.16 -21.92 25.47
N PHE A 767 9.84 -21.74 24.33
CA PHE A 767 9.26 -21.30 23.05
C PHE A 767 8.32 -20.08 23.15
N PRO A 768 8.79 -18.92 23.65
CA PRO A 768 7.99 -17.72 23.75
C PRO A 768 7.45 -17.33 22.36
N HIS A 769 6.13 -17.25 22.22
CA HIS A 769 5.46 -16.99 20.94
C HIS A 769 4.68 -15.66 20.98
N PRO A 770 5.28 -14.55 20.51
CA PRO A 770 4.65 -13.23 20.47
C PRO A 770 3.38 -13.20 19.61
N VAL A 771 2.30 -12.61 20.14
CA VAL A 771 0.98 -12.55 19.49
C VAL A 771 0.40 -11.15 19.34
N ALA A 772 0.73 -10.20 20.22
CA ALA A 772 0.22 -8.83 20.15
C ALA A 772 1.11 -7.86 20.95
N SER A 773 0.85 -6.56 20.85
CA SER A 773 1.48 -5.53 21.69
C SER A 773 0.63 -4.27 21.81
N SER A 774 0.80 -3.53 22.91
CA SER A 774 0.29 -2.16 23.09
C SER A 774 1.18 -1.42 24.10
N LEU A 775 1.32 -0.09 23.97
CA LEU A 775 2.08 0.78 24.89
C LEU A 775 3.49 0.27 25.29
N GLY A 776 4.26 -0.30 24.36
CA GLY A 776 5.59 -0.87 24.66
C GLY A 776 5.59 -2.25 25.31
N LEU A 777 4.42 -2.81 25.63
CA LEU A 777 4.26 -4.17 26.14
C LEU A 777 4.03 -5.15 24.99
N VAL A 778 4.70 -6.30 25.03
CA VAL A 778 4.51 -7.45 24.12
C VAL A 778 3.82 -8.57 24.88
N TYR A 779 2.80 -9.16 24.26
CA TYR A 779 2.05 -10.30 24.76
C TYR A 779 2.45 -11.55 23.99
N LEU A 780 2.74 -12.63 24.71
CA LEU A 780 3.25 -13.88 24.15
C LEU A 780 2.71 -15.11 24.89
N TRP A 781 2.52 -16.22 24.17
CA TRP A 781 2.26 -17.52 24.79
C TRP A 781 3.59 -18.19 25.13
N GLY A 782 3.77 -18.61 26.38
CA GLY A 782 4.93 -19.37 26.84
C GLY A 782 4.52 -20.74 27.37
N ASP A 783 5.29 -21.79 27.05
CA ASP A 783 5.17 -23.08 27.73
C ASP A 783 5.92 -23.01 29.08
N SER A 784 5.28 -23.40 30.18
CA SER A 784 5.95 -23.49 31.48
C SER A 784 7.02 -24.59 31.44
N PRO A 785 8.21 -24.38 32.03
CA PRO A 785 9.24 -25.41 32.10
C PRO A 785 8.88 -26.58 33.03
N GLU A 786 7.93 -26.37 33.94
CA GLU A 786 7.54 -27.29 35.02
C GLU A 786 6.40 -28.25 34.65
N SER A 787 5.54 -27.90 33.69
CA SER A 787 4.37 -28.71 33.31
C SER A 787 4.66 -29.59 32.08
N PRO A 788 4.52 -30.94 32.15
CA PRO A 788 4.66 -31.80 30.98
C PRO A 788 3.47 -31.68 30.01
N GLU A 789 2.30 -31.27 30.50
CA GLU A 789 1.16 -30.88 29.66
C GLU A 789 1.37 -29.49 29.04
N SER A 790 0.84 -29.26 27.82
CA SER A 790 1.03 -28.00 27.08
C SER A 790 0.13 -26.85 27.58
N ASN A 791 0.19 -26.54 28.88
CA ASN A 791 -0.58 -25.48 29.53
C ASN A 791 0.09 -24.12 29.34
N LYS A 792 0.02 -23.63 28.09
CA LYS A 792 0.54 -22.32 27.67
C LYS A 792 -0.09 -21.21 28.48
N SER A 793 0.76 -20.44 29.17
CA SER A 793 0.34 -19.23 29.89
C SER A 793 0.52 -18.01 28.99
N LEU A 794 -0.37 -17.02 29.13
CA LEU A 794 -0.23 -15.74 28.44
C LEU A 794 0.64 -14.83 29.31
N VAL A 795 1.76 -14.38 28.76
CA VAL A 795 2.76 -13.56 29.44
C VAL A 795 2.77 -12.19 28.78
N VAL A 796 2.85 -11.13 29.59
CA VAL A 796 3.09 -9.77 29.13
C VAL A 796 4.48 -9.33 29.57
N CYS A 797 5.27 -8.74 28.68
CA CYS A 797 6.61 -8.25 28.99
C CYS A 797 6.91 -6.93 28.26
N ASN A 798 7.89 -6.17 28.74
CA ASN A 798 8.47 -5.08 27.97
C ASN A 798 9.92 -5.48 27.61
N PRO A 799 10.22 -5.78 26.33
CA PRO A 799 11.57 -6.16 25.90
C PRO A 799 12.65 -5.09 26.17
N LEU A 800 12.27 -3.82 26.39
CA LEU A 800 13.19 -2.72 26.68
C LEU A 800 13.50 -2.56 28.18
N THR A 801 12.53 -2.87 29.06
CA THR A 801 12.77 -2.89 30.52
C THR A 801 13.27 -4.26 31.02
N ARG A 802 13.13 -5.31 30.19
CA ARG A 802 13.38 -6.73 30.53
C ARG A 802 12.53 -7.24 31.72
N GLN A 803 11.39 -6.61 31.95
CA GLN A 803 10.39 -7.02 32.96
C GLN A 803 9.28 -7.86 32.30
N PHE A 804 8.69 -8.80 33.06
CA PHE A 804 7.52 -9.58 32.63
C PHE A 804 6.54 -9.84 33.80
N ARG A 805 5.28 -10.13 33.44
CA ARG A 805 4.21 -10.59 34.32
C ARG A 805 3.45 -11.72 33.63
N VAL A 806 3.11 -12.77 34.39
CA VAL A 806 2.28 -13.87 33.92
C VAL A 806 0.82 -13.54 34.20
N LEU A 807 -0.06 -13.69 33.20
CA LEU A 807 -1.50 -13.52 33.40
C LEU A 807 -2.12 -14.83 33.92
N PRO A 808 -3.30 -14.81 34.56
CA PRO A 808 -3.96 -16.01 35.05
C PRO A 808 -4.14 -17.07 33.95
N GLN A 809 -4.12 -18.36 34.29
CA GLN A 809 -4.15 -19.41 33.28
C GLN A 809 -5.45 -19.40 32.46
N LEU A 810 -5.31 -19.27 31.13
CA LEU A 810 -6.38 -19.41 30.16
C LEU A 810 -6.13 -20.68 29.35
N GLY A 811 -6.89 -21.73 29.66
CA GLY A 811 -6.58 -23.13 29.30
C GLY A 811 -6.19 -23.40 27.85
N SER A 812 -5.41 -24.46 27.62
CA SER A 812 -4.61 -24.69 26.42
C SER A 812 -5.32 -24.52 25.07
N ALA A 813 -6.63 -24.81 24.95
CA ALA A 813 -7.43 -24.57 23.75
C ALA A 813 -7.39 -23.11 23.25
N TRP A 814 -7.41 -22.13 24.16
CA TRP A 814 -7.37 -20.70 23.81
C TRP A 814 -6.05 -20.33 23.11
N SER A 815 -4.92 -20.88 23.57
CA SER A 815 -3.60 -20.63 22.99
C SER A 815 -3.43 -21.16 21.56
N ARG A 816 -4.21 -22.19 21.16
CA ARG A 816 -4.13 -22.81 19.84
C ARG A 816 -4.99 -22.11 18.79
N HIS A 817 -6.05 -21.41 19.21
CA HIS A 817 -7.14 -21.02 18.32
C HIS A 817 -7.63 -19.58 18.47
N GLY A 818 -7.20 -18.87 19.52
CA GLY A 818 -7.62 -17.51 19.87
C GLY A 818 -6.81 -16.40 19.19
N SER A 819 -7.52 -15.36 18.77
CA SER A 819 -6.92 -14.07 18.42
C SER A 819 -6.78 -13.24 19.69
N VAL A 820 -5.55 -12.90 20.08
CA VAL A 820 -5.28 -12.03 21.24
C VAL A 820 -5.36 -10.56 20.79
N LEU A 821 -6.21 -9.80 21.46
CA LEU A 821 -6.46 -8.37 21.27
C LEU A 821 -6.09 -7.64 22.57
N VAL A 822 -5.43 -6.49 22.43
CA VAL A 822 -4.94 -5.68 23.55
C VAL A 822 -5.06 -4.20 23.23
N ASP A 823 -5.16 -3.37 24.26
CA ASP A 823 -5.31 -1.92 24.14
C ASP A 823 -4.49 -1.15 25.19
N SER A 824 -4.59 0.18 25.11
CA SER A 824 -3.94 1.13 26.01
C SER A 824 -4.51 1.19 27.42
N ALA A 825 -5.62 0.49 27.70
CA ALA A 825 -6.19 0.37 29.05
C ALA A 825 -5.68 -0.90 29.78
N ASN A 826 -4.64 -1.55 29.25
CA ASN A 826 -4.11 -2.83 29.73
C ASN A 826 -5.19 -3.92 29.87
N ARG A 827 -6.15 -3.91 28.94
CA ARG A 827 -7.16 -4.96 28.80
C ARG A 827 -6.68 -5.99 27.80
N VAL A 828 -6.97 -7.26 28.06
CA VAL A 828 -6.59 -8.39 27.21
C VAL A 828 -7.83 -9.18 26.89
N MET A 829 -8.12 -9.33 25.60
CA MET A 829 -9.24 -10.14 25.12
C MET A 829 -8.74 -11.22 24.18
N VAL A 830 -9.13 -12.46 24.42
CA VAL A 830 -8.85 -13.59 23.54
C VAL A 830 -10.15 -14.04 22.88
N LEU A 831 -10.20 -13.98 21.55
CA LEU A 831 -11.43 -14.20 20.77
C LEU A 831 -11.33 -15.44 19.86
N THR A 832 -12.33 -16.31 19.97
CA THR A 832 -12.58 -17.52 19.18
C THR A 832 -14.07 -17.53 18.76
N GLU A 833 -14.76 -18.67 18.76
CA GLU A 833 -16.23 -18.72 18.89
C GLU A 833 -16.69 -18.37 20.32
N LEU A 834 -15.81 -18.50 21.32
CA LEU A 834 -15.93 -17.97 22.66
C LEU A 834 -15.03 -16.74 22.84
N ALA A 835 -15.34 -15.90 23.82
CA ALA A 835 -14.53 -14.76 24.21
C ALA A 835 -14.09 -14.87 25.68
N ALA A 836 -12.85 -14.48 25.96
CA ALA A 836 -12.30 -14.37 27.30
C ALA A 836 -11.66 -12.98 27.47
N LEU A 837 -11.97 -12.30 28.56
CA LEU A 837 -11.58 -10.93 28.83
C LEU A 837 -10.91 -10.81 30.21
N TYR A 838 -9.83 -10.04 30.28
CA TYR A 838 -9.02 -9.78 31.47
C TYR A 838 -8.72 -8.28 31.56
N PHE A 839 -8.73 -7.74 32.78
CA PHE A 839 -8.34 -6.37 33.12
C PHE A 839 -7.14 -6.43 34.08
N SER A 840 -6.18 -5.50 33.98
CA SER A 840 -5.16 -5.35 35.03
C SER A 840 -5.84 -5.15 36.40
N GLY A 841 -5.36 -5.82 37.44
CA GLY A 841 -6.00 -5.88 38.76
C GLY A 841 -7.13 -6.93 38.91
N SER A 842 -7.76 -7.42 37.84
CA SER A 842 -8.72 -8.54 37.95
C SER A 842 -7.98 -9.88 37.83
N ASN A 843 -7.69 -10.57 38.93
CA ASN A 843 -6.93 -11.83 38.94
C ASN A 843 -7.65 -13.06 38.32
N GLN A 844 -8.68 -12.86 37.50
CA GLN A 844 -9.48 -13.89 36.84
C GLN A 844 -9.88 -13.48 35.42
N TRP A 845 -10.26 -14.46 34.59
CA TRP A 845 -10.78 -14.23 33.23
C TRP A 845 -12.32 -14.30 33.21
N SER A 846 -12.97 -13.22 32.77
CA SER A 846 -14.39 -13.25 32.40
C SER A 846 -14.54 -13.98 31.08
N LYS A 847 -15.22 -15.14 31.07
CA LYS A 847 -15.44 -15.96 29.87
C LYS A 847 -16.92 -15.93 29.48
N PHE A 848 -17.21 -15.79 28.20
CA PHE A 848 -18.57 -15.71 27.66
C PHE A 848 -18.61 -16.23 26.21
N SER A 849 -19.81 -16.57 25.72
CA SER A 849 -20.00 -16.87 24.30
C SER A 849 -19.74 -15.62 23.45
N SER A 850 -19.16 -15.75 22.26
CA SER A 850 -19.06 -14.59 21.37
C SER A 850 -20.37 -14.28 20.64
N ASN A 851 -21.30 -15.24 20.54
CA ASN A 851 -22.55 -15.14 19.76
C ASN A 851 -22.35 -14.67 18.29
N LEU A 852 -21.14 -14.81 17.74
CA LEU A 852 -20.84 -14.48 16.35
C LEU A 852 -21.32 -15.60 15.41
N PRO A 853 -21.82 -15.29 14.20
CA PRO A 853 -22.38 -16.29 13.28
C PRO A 853 -21.32 -17.24 12.69
N SER A 854 -20.05 -16.85 12.70
CA SER A 854 -18.92 -17.70 12.35
C SER A 854 -17.62 -17.16 12.97
N LYS A 855 -16.57 -18.00 12.99
CA LYS A 855 -15.29 -17.67 13.62
C LYS A 855 -14.69 -16.34 13.08
N PRO A 856 -14.46 -15.32 13.93
CA PRO A 856 -14.06 -14.00 13.50
C PRO A 856 -12.69 -13.96 12.80
N ARG A 857 -12.62 -13.24 11.69
CA ARG A 857 -11.48 -13.23 10.77
C ARG A 857 -10.61 -11.99 10.92
N SER A 858 -9.51 -12.13 11.65
CA SER A 858 -8.61 -11.00 11.97
C SER A 858 -9.38 -9.87 12.69
N PRO A 859 -9.98 -10.16 13.86
CA PRO A 859 -10.65 -9.14 14.65
C PRO A 859 -9.66 -8.06 15.11
N VAL A 860 -10.16 -6.85 15.34
CA VAL A 860 -9.38 -5.69 15.81
C VAL A 860 -10.12 -5.01 16.96
N LEU A 861 -9.36 -4.44 17.89
CA LEU A 861 -9.87 -3.62 18.99
C LEU A 861 -9.47 -2.17 18.73
N VAL A 862 -10.46 -1.28 18.64
CA VAL A 862 -10.28 0.17 18.46
C VAL A 862 -11.07 0.88 19.56
N SER A 863 -10.42 1.80 20.27
CA SER A 863 -11.02 2.54 21.39
C SER A 863 -11.63 1.60 22.45
N ASN A 864 -12.96 1.55 22.60
CA ASN A 864 -13.67 0.63 23.51
C ASN A 864 -14.43 -0.50 22.79
N SER A 865 -14.25 -0.62 21.47
CA SER A 865 -15.08 -1.44 20.58
C SER A 865 -14.25 -2.48 19.83
N VAL A 866 -14.74 -3.72 19.82
CA VAL A 866 -14.15 -4.82 19.07
C VAL A 866 -14.88 -4.94 17.75
N TYR A 867 -14.13 -5.05 16.65
CA TYR A 867 -14.66 -5.19 15.30
C TYR A 867 -14.17 -6.50 14.67
N ALA A 868 -15.06 -7.21 14.00
CA ALA A 868 -14.77 -8.51 13.39
C ALA A 868 -15.43 -8.65 12.03
N LEU A 869 -14.70 -9.23 11.07
CA LEU A 869 -15.31 -9.78 9.86
C LEU A 869 -15.73 -11.23 10.14
N CYS A 870 -17.01 -11.53 9.95
CA CYS A 870 -17.53 -12.89 9.94
C CYS A 870 -18.00 -13.24 8.53
N ASP A 871 -17.88 -14.51 8.16
CA ASP A 871 -18.50 -15.05 6.95
C ASP A 871 -19.93 -15.46 7.32
N VAL A 872 -20.93 -14.85 6.68
CA VAL A 872 -22.35 -15.21 6.83
C VAL A 872 -22.89 -15.89 5.57
N GLY A 873 -22.01 -16.20 4.62
CA GLY A 873 -22.33 -16.87 3.38
C GLY A 873 -22.56 -18.38 3.52
N SER A 874 -22.90 -19.02 2.40
CA SER A 874 -22.99 -20.48 2.33
C SER A 874 -21.60 -21.11 2.08
N PRO A 875 -21.42 -22.43 2.28
CA PRO A 875 -20.17 -23.12 1.96
C PRO A 875 -19.67 -22.93 0.51
N TRP A 876 -20.57 -22.52 -0.40
CA TRP A 876 -20.30 -22.31 -1.83
C TRP A 876 -20.01 -20.84 -2.18
N ARG A 877 -20.50 -19.87 -1.39
CA ARG A 877 -20.28 -18.43 -1.57
C ARG A 877 -20.11 -17.77 -0.21
N SER A 878 -18.86 -17.45 0.15
CA SER A 878 -18.56 -16.51 1.24
C SER A 878 -19.27 -15.18 1.05
N GLN A 879 -19.83 -14.64 2.12
CA GLN A 879 -20.38 -13.28 2.20
C GLN A 879 -19.85 -12.64 3.48
N TRP A 880 -18.93 -11.68 3.35
CA TRP A 880 -18.29 -11.05 4.50
C TRP A 880 -19.15 -9.91 5.04
N LYS A 881 -19.38 -9.89 6.35
CA LYS A 881 -20.07 -8.79 7.05
C LYS A 881 -19.28 -8.35 8.27
N LEU A 882 -19.36 -7.04 8.55
CA LEU A 882 -18.69 -6.41 9.68
C LEU A 882 -19.61 -6.45 10.91
N PHE A 883 -19.08 -6.92 12.02
CA PHE A 883 -19.72 -6.93 13.33
C PHE A 883 -18.91 -6.08 14.30
N SER A 884 -19.60 -5.41 15.23
CA SER A 884 -18.99 -4.64 16.31
C SER A 884 -19.67 -4.90 17.65
N CYS A 885 -18.96 -4.75 18.75
CA CYS A 885 -19.52 -4.81 20.10
C CYS A 885 -18.60 -4.03 21.07
N THR A 886 -19.15 -3.30 22.05
CA THR A 886 -18.29 -2.64 23.04
C THR A 886 -17.82 -3.62 24.11
N ILE A 887 -16.66 -3.36 24.72
CA ILE A 887 -16.13 -4.16 25.83
C ILE A 887 -17.06 -4.17 27.06
N THR A 888 -17.94 -3.16 27.17
CA THR A 888 -19.02 -3.08 28.16
C THR A 888 -20.17 -4.03 27.84
N ASP A 889 -20.66 -4.06 26.60
CA ASP A 889 -21.80 -4.90 26.18
C ASP A 889 -21.43 -6.40 26.21
N LEU A 890 -20.18 -6.71 25.84
CA LEU A 890 -19.62 -8.07 25.92
C LEU A 890 -19.68 -8.66 27.34
N LYS A 891 -19.69 -7.84 28.40
CA LYS A 891 -19.88 -8.32 29.79
C LYS A 891 -21.33 -8.65 30.12
N SER A 892 -22.31 -8.00 29.48
CA SER A 892 -23.73 -8.15 29.78
C SER A 892 -24.41 -9.25 28.94
N SER A 893 -23.64 -10.02 28.16
CA SER A 893 -24.12 -10.97 27.16
C SER A 893 -24.99 -10.35 26.06
N GLN A 894 -24.90 -9.03 25.84
CA GLN A 894 -25.53 -8.40 24.68
C GLN A 894 -24.79 -8.78 23.39
N ASN A 895 -25.56 -8.89 22.31
CA ASN A 895 -25.08 -9.43 21.04
C ASN A 895 -24.28 -8.41 20.23
N TRP A 896 -23.42 -8.89 19.34
CA TRP A 896 -22.67 -8.03 18.42
C TRP A 896 -23.61 -7.35 17.42
N GLY A 897 -23.53 -6.03 17.35
CA GLY A 897 -24.19 -5.24 16.32
C GLY A 897 -23.55 -5.48 14.96
N ARG A 898 -24.32 -6.00 14.00
CA ARG A 898 -23.94 -6.06 12.59
C ARG A 898 -23.92 -4.63 12.04
N LEU A 899 -22.74 -4.15 11.62
CA LEU A 899 -22.60 -2.82 11.03
C LEU A 899 -22.93 -2.90 9.54
N GLU A 900 -23.96 -2.17 9.14
CA GLU A 900 -24.33 -1.96 7.73
C GLU A 900 -24.85 -0.54 7.53
N ARG A 901 -24.60 -0.02 6.34
CA ARG A 901 -25.19 1.20 5.79
C ARG A 901 -25.66 0.91 4.37
N HIS A 902 -26.71 1.57 3.91
CA HIS A 902 -27.22 1.36 2.55
C HIS A 902 -26.19 1.80 1.49
N GLU A 903 -25.44 2.87 1.77
CA GLU A 903 -24.40 3.41 0.88
C GLU A 903 -23.20 2.47 0.71
N TRP A 904 -23.01 1.48 1.58
CA TRP A 904 -21.89 0.53 1.50
C TRP A 904 -22.07 -0.53 0.40
N GLY A 905 -23.31 -0.82 -0.03
CA GLY A 905 -23.61 -1.80 -1.07
C GLY A 905 -22.77 -3.08 -1.00
N ASP A 906 -22.04 -3.36 -2.09
CA ASP A 906 -21.18 -4.54 -2.27
C ASP A 906 -19.69 -4.32 -1.93
N VAL A 907 -19.34 -3.33 -1.09
CA VAL A 907 -17.94 -3.05 -0.66
C VAL A 907 -17.21 -4.28 -0.08
N PHE A 908 -17.93 -5.18 0.59
CA PHE A 908 -17.36 -6.44 1.08
C PHE A 908 -17.20 -7.50 -0.02
N ASP A 909 -18.03 -7.45 -1.06
CA ASP A 909 -18.08 -8.43 -2.14
C ASP A 909 -17.08 -8.11 -3.27
N ILE A 910 -16.58 -6.88 -3.41
CA ILE A 910 -15.46 -6.57 -4.33
C ILE A 910 -14.12 -7.16 -3.86
N LEU A 911 -13.96 -7.47 -2.56
CA LEU A 911 -12.72 -8.01 -2.00
C LEU A 911 -12.73 -9.54 -1.91
N LYS A 912 -11.72 -10.18 -2.49
CA LYS A 912 -11.41 -11.59 -2.25
C LYS A 912 -10.66 -11.73 -0.93
N ARG A 913 -11.26 -12.49 0.01
CA ARG A 913 -10.64 -12.92 1.28
C ARG A 913 -10.20 -11.77 2.22
N PRO A 914 -11.05 -10.75 2.49
CA PRO A 914 -10.70 -9.55 3.25
C PRO A 914 -10.17 -9.84 4.66
N ARG A 915 -9.49 -8.85 5.26
CA ARG A 915 -8.96 -8.85 6.63
C ARG A 915 -9.08 -7.44 7.22
N LEU A 916 -9.37 -7.32 8.50
CA LEU A 916 -9.21 -6.04 9.20
C LEU A 916 -7.76 -5.90 9.69
N VAL A 917 -7.30 -4.66 9.71
CA VAL A 917 -6.11 -4.15 10.38
C VAL A 917 -6.52 -2.86 11.10
N ARG A 918 -6.01 -2.62 12.31
CA ARG A 918 -6.30 -1.39 13.06
C ARG A 918 -5.66 -0.19 12.34
N GLY A 919 -6.44 0.83 11.99
CA GLY A 919 -5.95 2.07 11.42
C GLY A 919 -5.43 3.04 12.49
N THR A 920 -5.14 4.27 12.06
CA THR A 920 -4.70 5.36 12.94
C THR A 920 -5.91 6.07 13.54
N GLY A 921 -5.88 6.40 14.83
CA GLY A 921 -7.03 7.00 15.52
C GLY A 921 -8.24 6.06 15.55
N ASN A 922 -9.43 6.59 15.25
CA ASN A 922 -10.69 5.85 15.21
C ASN A 922 -10.98 5.28 13.80
N GLN A 923 -9.99 4.65 13.16
CA GLN A 923 -10.10 4.14 11.79
C GLN A 923 -9.77 2.64 11.70
N ILE A 924 -10.37 1.94 10.74
CA ILE A 924 -10.12 0.52 10.45
C ILE A 924 -9.73 0.36 8.98
N LEU A 925 -8.74 -0.47 8.70
CA LEU A 925 -8.30 -0.76 7.34
C LEU A 925 -8.78 -2.17 6.94
N MET A 926 -9.56 -2.29 5.88
CA MET A 926 -9.99 -3.56 5.29
C MET A 926 -9.16 -3.88 4.06
N VAL A 927 -8.44 -5.00 4.12
CA VAL A 927 -7.41 -5.35 3.13
C VAL A 927 -7.74 -6.68 2.46
N GLY A 928 -7.77 -6.70 1.13
CA GLY A 928 -8.11 -7.89 0.34
C GLY A 928 -7.57 -7.85 -1.08
N GLY A 929 -7.71 -8.94 -1.82
CA GLY A 929 -7.42 -8.93 -3.26
C GLY A 929 -8.63 -8.42 -4.03
N LEU A 930 -8.54 -7.28 -4.71
CA LEU A 930 -9.63 -6.75 -5.54
C LEU A 930 -9.96 -7.76 -6.64
N LYS A 931 -11.21 -8.22 -6.71
CA LYS A 931 -11.65 -9.15 -7.77
C LYS A 931 -11.62 -8.46 -9.13
N SER A 932 -11.24 -9.19 -10.18
CA SER A 932 -11.30 -8.71 -11.58
C SER A 932 -12.72 -8.67 -12.15
N SER A 933 -13.65 -9.43 -11.57
CA SER A 933 -15.09 -9.39 -11.87
C SER A 933 -15.89 -9.95 -10.69
N PHE A 934 -17.22 -9.85 -10.75
CA PHE A 934 -18.12 -10.41 -9.73
C PHE A 934 -18.25 -11.95 -9.79
N SER A 935 -17.54 -12.64 -10.70
CA SER A 935 -17.55 -14.10 -10.79
C SER A 935 -16.99 -14.77 -9.52
N LEU A 936 -17.60 -15.90 -9.13
CA LEU A 936 -17.16 -16.75 -8.01
C LEU A 936 -15.68 -17.19 -8.14
N THR A 937 -15.22 -17.41 -9.37
CA THR A 937 -13.85 -17.86 -9.67
C THR A 937 -12.87 -16.71 -9.93
N ALA A 938 -13.34 -15.46 -10.01
CA ALA A 938 -12.57 -14.31 -10.50
C ALA A 938 -11.14 -14.20 -9.94
N SER A 939 -10.17 -13.93 -10.82
CA SER A 939 -8.81 -13.57 -10.43
C SER A 939 -8.81 -12.29 -9.57
N CYS A 940 -7.70 -12.01 -8.89
CA CYS A 940 -7.49 -10.69 -8.32
C CYS A 940 -6.68 -9.84 -9.30
N SER A 941 -7.08 -8.58 -9.49
CA SER A 941 -6.36 -7.61 -10.34
C SER A 941 -5.22 -6.94 -9.58
N THR A 942 -5.41 -6.71 -8.29
CA THR A 942 -4.40 -6.18 -7.35
C THR A 942 -4.81 -6.48 -5.89
N ILE A 943 -3.98 -6.07 -4.92
CA ILE A 943 -4.36 -5.96 -3.51
C ILE A 943 -4.80 -4.52 -3.22
N LEU A 944 -5.92 -4.39 -2.53
CA LEU A 944 -6.60 -3.14 -2.21
C LEU A 944 -6.70 -2.98 -0.68
N ILE A 945 -6.42 -1.77 -0.21
CA ILE A 945 -6.56 -1.29 1.17
C ILE A 945 -7.68 -0.26 1.16
N LEU A 946 -8.85 -0.66 1.65
CA LEU A 946 -9.92 0.27 1.97
C LEU A 946 -9.76 0.73 3.43
N ARG A 947 -10.17 1.96 3.71
CA ARG A 947 -10.29 2.50 5.07
C ARG A 947 -11.76 2.76 5.37
N LEU A 948 -12.18 2.42 6.58
CA LEU A 948 -13.41 2.86 7.20
C LEU A 948 -13.05 3.87 8.28
N ASP A 949 -13.62 5.07 8.17
CA ASP A 949 -13.66 5.99 9.30
C ASP A 949 -14.81 5.59 10.24
N LEU A 950 -14.55 5.46 11.55
CA LEU A 950 -15.58 5.02 12.51
C LEU A 950 -16.47 6.15 13.01
N ASP A 951 -16.06 7.41 12.82
CA ASP A 951 -16.82 8.59 13.26
C ASP A 951 -17.84 9.00 12.18
N THR A 952 -17.51 8.89 10.89
CA THR A 952 -18.46 9.11 9.78
C THR A 952 -19.12 7.84 9.23
N LEU A 953 -18.54 6.65 9.49
CA LEU A 953 -18.93 5.37 8.88
C LEU A 953 -18.85 5.34 7.35
N GLU A 954 -17.90 6.07 6.76
CA GLU A 954 -17.64 6.14 5.32
C GLU A 954 -16.41 5.32 4.92
N TRP A 955 -16.42 4.78 3.69
CA TRP A 955 -15.31 4.00 3.12
C TRP A 955 -14.54 4.79 2.07
N ASP A 956 -13.21 4.84 2.17
CA ASP A 956 -12.31 5.39 1.16
C ASP A 956 -11.20 4.41 0.73
N GLU A 957 -10.59 4.66 -0.44
CA GLU A 957 -9.43 3.89 -0.91
C GLU A 957 -8.13 4.49 -0.35
N ALA A 958 -7.63 3.89 0.74
CA ALA A 958 -6.38 4.32 1.38
C ALA A 958 -5.12 3.90 0.60
N GLY A 959 -5.19 2.81 -0.19
CA GLY A 959 -4.05 2.40 -1.02
C GLY A 959 -4.29 1.17 -1.88
N ARG A 960 -3.57 1.11 -3.01
CA ARG A 960 -3.62 0.03 -4.00
C ARG A 960 -2.22 -0.44 -4.36
N MET A 961 -2.00 -1.75 -4.35
CA MET A 961 -0.69 -2.33 -4.64
C MET A 961 -0.31 -2.10 -6.12
N PRO A 962 0.92 -1.64 -6.42
CA PRO A 962 1.40 -1.51 -7.80
C PRO A 962 1.36 -2.85 -8.54
N VAL A 963 0.93 -2.85 -9.80
CA VAL A 963 0.72 -4.09 -10.59
C VAL A 963 1.99 -4.95 -10.66
N GLN A 964 3.16 -4.33 -10.82
CA GLN A 964 4.48 -4.99 -10.82
C GLN A 964 4.77 -5.73 -9.50
N MET A 965 4.44 -5.10 -8.36
CA MET A 965 4.58 -5.71 -7.04
C MET A 965 3.55 -6.84 -6.84
N PHE A 966 2.32 -6.64 -7.32
CA PHE A 966 1.25 -7.63 -7.23
C PHE A 966 1.51 -8.88 -8.08
N GLN A 967 2.20 -8.79 -9.22
CA GLN A 967 2.61 -9.95 -10.02
C GLN A 967 3.37 -10.99 -9.18
N CYS A 968 4.23 -10.56 -8.25
CA CYS A 968 4.93 -11.45 -7.32
C CYS A 968 3.98 -12.20 -6.36
N PHE A 969 2.80 -11.64 -6.07
CA PHE A 969 1.76 -12.27 -5.25
C PHE A 969 0.82 -13.18 -6.06
N GLN A 970 0.68 -13.00 -7.38
CA GLN A 970 -0.26 -13.78 -8.22
C GLN A 970 0.00 -15.30 -8.16
N GLY A 971 1.27 -15.72 -8.14
CA GLY A 971 1.65 -17.13 -8.00
C GLY A 971 1.38 -17.74 -6.61
N SER A 972 0.96 -16.93 -5.62
CA SER A 972 0.82 -17.36 -4.23
C SER A 972 -0.64 -17.43 -3.79
N SER A 973 -1.19 -18.65 -3.72
CA SER A 973 -2.60 -18.89 -3.40
C SER A 973 -3.04 -18.42 -1.99
N LYS A 974 -2.10 -18.06 -1.10
CA LYS A 974 -2.33 -17.64 0.30
C LYS A 974 -1.28 -16.61 0.75
N PHE A 975 -1.61 -15.32 0.72
CA PHE A 975 -0.82 -14.26 1.38
C PHE A 975 -1.25 -14.02 2.85
N LYS A 976 -0.39 -13.34 3.62
CA LYS A 976 -0.70 -12.76 4.93
C LYS A 976 -0.64 -11.24 4.86
N VAL A 977 -1.42 -10.61 5.72
CA VAL A 977 -1.43 -9.16 5.97
C VAL A 977 -1.27 -8.99 7.48
N PHE A 978 -0.43 -8.06 7.90
CA PHE A 978 -0.29 -7.64 9.30
C PHE A 978 0.30 -6.22 9.35
N GLY A 979 -0.02 -5.47 10.39
CA GLY A 979 0.34 -4.06 10.48
C GLY A 979 -0.47 -3.35 11.56
N GLY A 980 -0.53 -2.04 11.47
CA GLY A 980 -1.26 -1.16 12.38
C GLY A 980 -0.99 0.31 12.04
N GLY A 981 -1.99 1.17 12.22
CA GLY A 981 -1.90 2.57 11.79
C GLY A 981 -1.70 2.67 10.27
N ASP A 982 -0.89 3.64 9.85
CA ASP A 982 -0.51 3.89 8.46
C ASP A 982 0.58 2.94 7.91
N ARG A 983 0.81 1.76 8.54
CA ARG A 983 1.84 0.78 8.13
C ARG A 983 1.29 -0.63 8.02
N ILE A 984 1.34 -1.22 6.82
CA ILE A 984 0.86 -2.59 6.55
C ILE A 984 1.88 -3.41 5.75
N CYS A 985 2.28 -4.56 6.32
CA CYS A 985 3.10 -5.56 5.66
C CYS A 985 2.29 -6.69 5.02
N PHE A 986 2.80 -7.17 3.89
CA PHE A 986 2.27 -8.24 3.07
C PHE A 986 3.35 -9.28 2.81
N SER A 987 3.06 -10.56 3.05
CA SER A 987 3.97 -11.67 2.74
C SER A 987 3.25 -12.80 2.03
N ALA A 988 3.95 -13.52 1.17
CA ALA A 988 3.44 -14.73 0.54
C ALA A 988 4.53 -15.81 0.42
N LYS A 989 4.11 -17.07 0.28
CA LYS A 989 5.03 -18.21 0.22
C LYS A 989 6.05 -18.03 -0.90
N ARG A 990 7.30 -18.46 -0.63
CA ARG A 990 8.43 -18.49 -1.59
C ARG A 990 8.92 -17.12 -2.12
N MET A 991 8.47 -15.99 -1.57
CA MET A 991 8.90 -14.66 -2.05
C MET A 991 10.25 -14.17 -1.51
N GLY A 992 10.72 -14.67 -0.35
CA GLY A 992 11.95 -14.20 0.32
C GLY A 992 11.92 -12.76 0.88
N MET A 993 10.99 -11.93 0.41
CA MET A 993 10.77 -10.54 0.77
C MET A 993 9.34 -10.32 1.25
N MET A 994 9.07 -9.16 1.86
CA MET A 994 7.72 -8.68 2.17
C MET A 994 7.48 -7.34 1.48
N ALA A 995 6.25 -7.06 1.05
CA ALA A 995 5.87 -5.71 0.67
C ALA A 995 5.41 -4.92 1.90
N LEU A 996 5.72 -3.63 1.95
CA LEU A 996 5.24 -2.67 2.95
C LEU A 996 4.52 -1.54 2.22
N TRP A 997 3.28 -1.28 2.65
CA TRP A 997 2.58 -0.01 2.43
C TRP A 997 2.82 0.88 3.66
N ASP A 998 3.26 2.11 3.42
CA ASP A 998 3.57 3.11 4.44
C ASP A 998 2.95 4.44 4.03
N ARG A 999 2.21 5.10 4.94
CA ARG A 999 1.60 6.42 4.71
C ARG A 999 2.00 7.45 5.78
N CYS A 1000 3.03 7.16 6.59
CA CYS A 1000 3.48 8.09 7.65
C CYS A 1000 4.03 9.43 7.12
N SER A 1001 4.39 9.52 5.83
CA SER A 1001 4.76 10.78 5.16
C SER A 1001 3.56 11.58 4.60
N GLY A 1002 2.32 11.14 4.88
CA GLY A 1002 1.09 11.67 4.29
C GLY A 1002 0.80 11.15 2.88
N LYS A 1003 1.83 10.76 2.13
CA LYS A 1003 1.70 10.09 0.83
C LYS A 1003 1.77 8.57 1.02
N ALA A 1004 0.93 7.83 0.29
CA ALA A 1004 0.98 6.37 0.29
C ALA A 1004 2.15 5.86 -0.57
N GLU A 1005 3.10 5.17 0.06
CA GLU A 1005 4.27 4.58 -0.58
C GLU A 1005 4.28 3.05 -0.46
N TRP A 1006 4.90 2.39 -1.44
CA TRP A 1006 5.05 0.93 -1.49
C TRP A 1006 6.51 0.57 -1.68
N ARG A 1007 7.06 -0.25 -0.77
CA ARG A 1007 8.47 -0.67 -0.77
C ARG A 1007 8.64 -2.14 -0.42
N TRP A 1008 9.75 -2.74 -0.87
CA TRP A 1008 10.15 -4.09 -0.48
C TRP A 1008 10.97 -4.05 0.82
N ILE A 1009 10.65 -4.95 1.75
CA ILE A 1009 11.49 -5.32 2.89
C ILE A 1009 12.28 -6.57 2.49
N CYS A 1010 13.59 -6.39 2.32
CA CYS A 1010 14.54 -7.45 2.03
C CYS A 1010 15.13 -8.05 3.33
N GLY A 1011 15.93 -9.11 3.20
CA GLY A 1011 16.72 -9.67 4.31
C GLY A 1011 15.90 -10.18 5.49
N VAL A 1012 14.67 -10.67 5.24
CA VAL A 1012 13.70 -10.98 6.30
C VAL A 1012 14.19 -12.16 7.16
N PRO A 1013 14.48 -11.95 8.46
CA PRO A 1013 15.04 -13.00 9.31
C PRO A 1013 13.98 -14.07 9.60
N GLY A 1014 14.18 -15.29 9.09
CA GLY A 1014 13.32 -16.42 9.39
C GLY A 1014 13.34 -17.55 8.36
N TYR A 1015 12.31 -18.38 8.45
CA TYR A 1015 12.29 -19.77 7.97
C TYR A 1015 11.85 -19.94 6.51
N SER A 1016 12.30 -21.04 5.91
CA SER A 1016 12.30 -21.36 4.46
C SER A 1016 10.96 -21.32 3.70
N ASP A 1017 9.82 -21.26 4.39
CA ASP A 1017 8.49 -21.16 3.73
C ASP A 1017 8.16 -19.72 3.25
N GLY A 1018 8.81 -18.70 3.83
CA GLY A 1018 8.63 -17.29 3.47
C GLY A 1018 7.26 -16.66 3.83
N LEU A 1019 6.37 -17.39 4.52
CA LEU A 1019 5.01 -16.92 4.85
C LEU A 1019 4.92 -16.30 6.26
N TYR A 1020 5.51 -15.12 6.39
CA TYR A 1020 5.62 -14.37 7.65
C TYR A 1020 4.28 -13.90 8.23
N ARG A 1021 4.28 -13.62 9.53
CA ARG A 1021 3.17 -13.00 10.29
C ARG A 1021 3.79 -11.98 11.25
N GLY A 1022 3.01 -11.02 11.73
CA GLY A 1022 3.52 -9.99 12.63
C GLY A 1022 2.44 -9.17 13.32
N PHE A 1023 2.83 -8.01 13.81
CA PHE A 1023 2.02 -6.93 14.37
C PHE A 1023 2.89 -5.65 14.49
N VAL A 1024 2.29 -4.48 14.67
CA VAL A 1024 3.05 -3.25 15.01
C VAL A 1024 3.38 -3.24 16.50
N PHE A 1025 4.66 -3.00 16.80
CA PHE A 1025 5.20 -2.83 18.14
C PHE A 1025 5.65 -1.39 18.34
N GLU A 1026 4.85 -0.62 19.09
CA GLU A 1026 5.21 0.69 19.62
C GLU A 1026 6.29 0.55 20.69
N ALA A 1027 7.56 0.44 20.30
CA ALA A 1027 8.66 0.25 21.24
C ALA A 1027 8.88 1.53 22.06
N ARG A 1028 8.57 1.47 23.36
CA ARG A 1028 8.79 2.51 24.37
C ARG A 1028 9.06 1.87 25.74
N PHE A 1029 9.75 2.61 26.61
CA PHE A 1029 9.92 2.23 28.00
C PHE A 1029 8.62 2.54 28.75
N THR A 1030 8.03 1.50 29.34
CA THR A 1030 6.77 1.55 30.08
C THR A 1030 6.87 0.53 31.20
N ALA A 1031 6.53 0.92 32.43
CA ALA A 1031 6.42 -0.01 33.54
C ALA A 1031 5.28 -1.01 33.31
N LEU A 1032 5.38 -2.21 33.88
CA LEU A 1032 4.24 -3.10 34.00
C LEU A 1032 3.34 -2.59 35.12
N LEU A 1033 2.10 -2.21 34.80
CA LEU A 1033 1.10 -1.91 35.83
C LEU A 1033 0.79 -3.16 36.68
N PRO A 1034 0.41 -3.00 37.96
CA PRO A 1034 0.01 -4.08 38.86
C PRO A 1034 -1.05 -5.04 38.30
#